data_AF-A0A7R9YRN2-F1
#
_entry.id   AF-A0A7R9YRN2-F1
#
_cell.length_a   1.000
_cell.length_b   1.000
_cell.length_c   1.000
_cell.angle_alpha   90.00
_cell.angle_beta   90.00
_cell.angle_gamma   90.00
#
_symmetry.space_group_name_H-M   'P 1'
#
loop_
_entity.id
_entity.type
_entity.pdbx_description
1 polymer ?
#
loop_
_entity_poly.entity_id
_entity_poly.type
_entity_poly.pdbx_seq_one_letter_code
_entity_poly.pdbx_strand_id
1 'polypeptide(L)'
;MRLLCWQQAQQCADAAAAAAAAAGRMDDADDGASAGGAAAAALTDELSRRLTIKDAAASPPPGGVEHLGEALSPQAIRLLCEDRHAAGDEGGDRRMLGTGVVSKWRQKEKLKTTAVALVLCLNIGVDPPDVIKISPCARLECWVDPMSMQPAKALETIGKNLQAQYERWQPRAKYKMHLDPTVEDVKKLCATCRKAAKNERVLYHYNGHGVPRPTANGEIWVFNSRYTQYIPLSIYELQSWLGTPTIYVIDCSAAGLIVNAFRAYIDQRQQEMRMMPGAGANGGSGAPPLADPLKEVIVLGACGAGEVLPQNAELPADVFTACLTTPIKVALRWFCSRSLLRHDGITKELIDRIPGRQTERKTPLGELNWIFTAITDTIAWNMLPRALFQKLFRSDLLVASLFRNFLLAERIMTASGCTPVSYPRLPPTHSHPMWLAWDMAAEMCLMQLPTLLSDPGADFQPSPFFSEQLTAFELWLLHGSRDKKPPEQLPIVLQVLLSQVHRLRALVLLGRFLDMGPWAVDLALSVGIFPYVLKLLQTTSSDLRSTLVFIWCKILALDRSCQVDLIKDSGHHYFIKYLDSVDSQVDLYSRAQACFVLCAICDGHAKGQALCAASNLLAVLLKWLRSLFPPQVPFSTPGHPLLLKWLCLCLGKLCQDMPEISLMAIREGAADLLVQLLTVASPEIRAAAVCGLGCLVHSCPEVDLSSMDHPLNVMPTDDRLPAEQLIANAVRQVVYDPSVLVRCELAVLYARFVRGHAAFVQEALASQSRRLLDFLHTHRQAEAVAAAAAASSRGGGGGYGGSGGDGSAGSGGSGERGAGADGYGISSGNSPQTGAPPTLTQPAGAMATAGSGTADAQPPPAGSAPSSQYQSPTTYSALLDSIQMLALDPSPRVAKMGRDVLRIAQYELHFERPQPAHHGHPHHGGGGGQGGGGQGG
;
A
#
# COMPACT_ATOMS: atom_id res chain seq x y z
N MET A 1 -9.27 -12.25 1.63
CA MET A 1 -9.30 -11.04 0.78
C MET A 1 -7.92 -10.57 0.33
N ARG A 2 -7.01 -10.05 1.16
CA ARG A 2 -5.76 -9.41 0.65
C ARG A 2 -4.90 -10.30 -0.26
N LEU A 3 -4.68 -11.57 0.10
CA LEU A 3 -3.94 -12.52 -0.75
C LEU A 3 -4.65 -12.72 -2.09
N LEU A 4 -5.97 -13.03 -2.06
CA LEU A 4 -6.85 -13.10 -3.24
C LEU A 4 -6.82 -11.82 -4.09
N CYS A 5 -6.76 -10.62 -3.52
CA CYS A 5 -6.66 -9.38 -4.28
C CYS A 5 -5.32 -9.22 -4.96
N TRP A 6 -4.22 -9.57 -4.27
CA TRP A 6 -2.88 -9.49 -4.86
C TRP A 6 -2.68 -10.58 -5.92
N GLN A 7 -3.09 -11.81 -5.64
CA GLN A 7 -3.12 -12.93 -6.58
C GLN A 7 -4.02 -12.66 -7.77
N GLN A 8 -5.24 -12.12 -7.62
CA GLN A 8 -6.10 -11.81 -8.77
C GLN A 8 -5.61 -10.59 -9.57
N ALA A 9 -4.97 -9.60 -8.93
CA ALA A 9 -4.28 -8.52 -9.65
C ALA A 9 -2.96 -8.98 -10.31
N GLN A 10 -2.40 -10.11 -9.86
CA GLN A 10 -1.26 -10.79 -10.45
C GLN A 10 -1.71 -11.75 -11.57
N GLN A 11 -2.82 -12.47 -11.45
CA GLN A 11 -3.45 -13.26 -12.52
C GLN A 11 -3.83 -12.35 -13.71
N CYS A 12 -4.35 -11.14 -13.45
CA CYS A 12 -4.58 -10.13 -14.47
C CYS A 12 -3.29 -9.56 -15.10
N ALA A 13 -2.10 -9.88 -14.59
CA ALA A 13 -0.81 -9.53 -15.18
C ALA A 13 -0.12 -10.76 -15.81
N ASP A 14 -0.21 -11.92 -15.16
CA ASP A 14 0.38 -13.19 -15.58
C ASP A 14 -0.32 -13.76 -16.81
N ALA A 15 -1.64 -13.60 -16.94
CA ALA A 15 -2.36 -13.93 -18.18
C ALA A 15 -1.98 -12.99 -19.35
N ALA A 16 -1.63 -11.73 -19.07
CA ALA A 16 -1.06 -10.82 -20.07
C ALA A 16 0.39 -11.16 -20.42
N ALA A 17 1.19 -11.61 -19.45
CA ALA A 17 2.58 -12.05 -19.65
C ALA A 17 2.67 -13.38 -20.42
N ALA A 18 1.78 -14.33 -20.16
CA ALA A 18 1.69 -15.59 -20.88
C ALA A 18 1.32 -15.39 -22.37
N ALA A 19 0.41 -14.44 -22.66
CA ALA A 19 0.10 -14.04 -24.03
C ALA A 19 1.29 -13.36 -24.74
N ALA A 20 2.05 -12.52 -24.03
CA ALA A 20 3.22 -11.83 -24.59
C ALA A 20 4.35 -12.79 -25.02
N ALA A 21 4.52 -13.92 -24.34
CA ALA A 21 5.51 -14.94 -24.72
C ALA A 21 5.19 -15.65 -26.05
N ALA A 22 3.92 -15.65 -26.49
CA ALA A 22 3.49 -16.25 -27.75
C ALA A 22 3.62 -15.30 -28.96
N ALA A 23 3.59 -13.98 -28.74
CA ALA A 23 3.58 -12.98 -29.81
C ALA A 23 4.97 -12.66 -30.41
N GLY A 24 6.07 -13.05 -29.75
CA GLY A 24 7.44 -12.69 -30.15
C GLY A 24 8.02 -13.44 -31.36
N ARG A 25 7.23 -13.69 -32.42
CA ARG A 25 7.65 -14.43 -33.63
C ARG A 25 7.19 -13.86 -34.98
N MET A 26 6.65 -12.64 -35.01
CA MET A 26 6.30 -11.94 -36.25
C MET A 26 6.45 -10.43 -36.04
N ASP A 27 7.46 -9.83 -36.69
CA ASP A 27 7.29 -8.76 -37.69
C ASP A 27 8.64 -8.05 -37.95
N ASP A 28 9.10 -8.11 -39.21
CA ASP A 28 10.18 -7.28 -39.78
C ASP A 28 9.56 -6.34 -40.82
N ALA A 29 9.63 -5.02 -40.61
CA ALA A 29 9.64 -3.99 -41.67
C ALA A 29 9.90 -2.60 -41.07
N ASP A 30 10.60 -1.75 -41.82
CA ASP A 30 11.16 -0.46 -41.39
C ASP A 30 10.46 0.72 -42.09
N ASP A 31 10.32 1.87 -41.39
CA ASP A 31 10.52 3.23 -41.92
C ASP A 31 10.12 4.33 -40.91
N GLY A 32 10.85 5.46 -40.94
CA GLY A 32 10.87 6.44 -39.83
C GLY A 32 10.21 7.82 -40.05
N ALA A 33 10.57 8.74 -39.14
CA ALA A 33 10.37 10.20 -39.20
C ALA A 33 9.00 10.86 -38.85
N SER A 34 7.94 10.11 -38.51
CA SER A 34 6.73 10.69 -37.84
C SER A 34 6.42 10.09 -36.46
N ALA A 35 7.28 9.17 -36.00
CA ALA A 35 6.94 8.17 -35.00
C ALA A 35 6.67 8.69 -33.56
N GLY A 36 7.09 9.90 -33.18
CA GLY A 36 7.03 10.35 -31.77
C GLY A 36 5.63 10.39 -31.16
N GLY A 37 4.63 10.84 -31.93
CA GLY A 37 3.21 10.84 -31.51
C GLY A 37 2.52 9.50 -31.74
N ALA A 38 2.77 8.89 -32.90
CA ALA A 38 2.19 7.59 -33.28
C ALA A 38 2.64 6.45 -32.35
N ALA A 39 3.91 6.40 -31.95
CA ALA A 39 4.41 5.43 -30.99
C ALA A 39 3.84 5.66 -29.59
N ALA A 40 3.59 6.91 -29.16
CA ALA A 40 2.92 7.15 -27.88
C ALA A 40 1.45 6.70 -27.91
N ALA A 41 0.75 6.90 -29.03
CA ALA A 41 -0.61 6.38 -29.24
C ALA A 41 -0.61 4.85 -29.30
N ALA A 42 0.26 4.23 -30.10
CA ALA A 42 0.41 2.78 -30.20
C ALA A 42 0.86 2.12 -28.90
N LEU A 43 1.68 2.79 -28.07
CA LEU A 43 2.07 2.31 -26.74
C LEU A 43 0.93 2.46 -25.71
N THR A 44 0.00 3.39 -25.95
CA THR A 44 -1.24 3.54 -25.16
C THR A 44 -2.30 2.54 -25.60
N ASP A 45 -2.38 2.22 -26.91
CA ASP A 45 -3.17 1.10 -27.45
C ASP A 45 -2.61 -0.24 -26.97
N GLU A 46 -1.29 -0.42 -26.96
CA GLU A 46 -0.61 -1.61 -26.43
C GLU A 46 -0.79 -1.74 -24.92
N LEU A 47 -0.78 -0.64 -24.15
CA LEU A 47 -1.19 -0.72 -22.75
C LEU A 47 -2.67 -1.04 -22.62
N SER A 48 -3.54 -0.49 -23.46
CA SER A 48 -4.98 -0.81 -23.46
C SER A 48 -5.21 -2.29 -23.82
N ARG A 49 -4.43 -2.87 -24.74
CA ARG A 49 -4.38 -4.30 -25.09
C ARG A 49 -3.81 -5.17 -23.96
N ARG A 50 -2.79 -4.70 -23.24
CA ARG A 50 -2.26 -5.42 -22.06
C ARG A 50 -3.14 -5.31 -20.82
N LEU A 51 -3.92 -4.22 -20.70
CA LEU A 51 -4.98 -4.04 -19.70
C LEU A 51 -6.23 -4.88 -20.05
N THR A 52 -6.45 -5.19 -21.33
CA THR A 52 -7.53 -6.05 -21.83
C THR A 52 -7.02 -7.42 -22.25
N ILE A 53 -6.81 -8.30 -21.27
CA ILE A 53 -6.57 -9.73 -21.53
C ILE A 53 -7.66 -10.25 -22.47
N LYS A 54 -7.27 -10.68 -23.68
CA LYS A 54 -8.02 -11.66 -24.45
C LYS A 54 -7.95 -12.98 -23.71
N ASP A 55 -9.09 -13.61 -23.49
CA ASP A 55 -9.15 -14.92 -22.83
C ASP A 55 -8.22 -15.92 -23.53
N ALA A 56 -7.50 -16.69 -22.72
CA ALA A 56 -6.68 -17.81 -23.19
C ALA A 56 -7.58 -19.01 -23.58
N ALA A 57 -8.43 -18.80 -24.59
CA ALA A 57 -9.32 -19.79 -25.17
C ALA A 57 -9.10 -19.86 -26.69
N ALA A 58 -8.62 -21.03 -27.13
CA ALA A 58 -8.44 -21.42 -28.54
C ALA A 58 -7.49 -20.55 -29.40
N SER A 59 -6.25 -21.00 -29.53
CA SER A 59 -5.43 -20.77 -30.72
C SER A 59 -4.72 -22.10 -31.07
N PRO A 60 -4.93 -22.68 -32.26
CA PRO A 60 -4.30 -23.94 -32.64
C PRO A 60 -2.81 -23.73 -32.97
N PRO A 61 -1.94 -24.71 -32.70
CA PRO A 61 -0.54 -24.64 -33.11
C PRO A 61 -0.40 -24.78 -34.64
N PRO A 62 0.57 -24.09 -35.28
CA PRO A 62 0.85 -24.24 -36.71
C PRO A 62 1.80 -25.43 -36.99
N GLY A 63 1.54 -26.17 -38.07
CA GLY A 63 2.49 -27.13 -38.66
C GLY A 63 2.17 -28.59 -38.34
N GLY A 64 1.53 -29.28 -39.29
CA GLY A 64 0.99 -30.63 -39.10
C GLY A 64 1.94 -31.81 -39.30
N VAL A 65 1.34 -33.00 -39.16
CA VAL A 65 1.52 -34.15 -40.06
C VAL A 65 0.12 -34.77 -40.24
N GLU A 66 -0.27 -35.10 -41.47
CA GLU A 66 -1.51 -35.84 -41.72
C GLU A 66 -1.36 -37.30 -41.27
N HIS A 67 -2.24 -37.77 -40.37
CA HIS A 67 -2.54 -39.20 -40.26
C HIS A 67 -4.02 -39.42 -39.94
N LEU A 68 -4.66 -40.26 -40.74
CA LEU A 68 -6.07 -40.62 -40.61
C LEU A 68 -6.31 -41.53 -39.40
N GLY A 69 -7.14 -41.07 -38.47
CA GLY A 69 -7.83 -41.93 -37.50
C GLY A 69 -7.48 -41.68 -36.03
N GLU A 70 -8.11 -40.68 -35.41
CA GLU A 70 -8.19 -40.61 -33.95
C GLU A 70 -9.54 -40.01 -33.52
N ALA A 71 -10.27 -40.75 -32.66
CA ALA A 71 -11.48 -40.27 -32.02
C ALA A 71 -11.15 -39.87 -30.58
N LEU A 72 -11.54 -38.64 -30.21
CA LEU A 72 -11.62 -38.15 -28.83
C LEU A 72 -10.30 -38.14 -28.02
N SER A 73 -9.50 -37.08 -28.18
CA SER A 73 -8.75 -36.52 -27.05
C SER A 73 -9.52 -35.32 -26.47
N PRO A 74 -10.18 -35.44 -25.30
CA PRO A 74 -10.75 -34.28 -24.65
C PRO A 74 -9.61 -33.41 -24.14
N GLN A 75 -9.59 -32.13 -24.52
CA GLN A 75 -8.72 -31.14 -23.89
C GLN A 75 -8.91 -31.21 -22.38
N ALA A 76 -7.86 -31.58 -21.64
CA ALA A 76 -7.97 -31.91 -20.22
C ALA A 76 -8.27 -30.66 -19.38
N ILE A 77 -9.56 -30.37 -19.20
CA ILE A 77 -10.05 -29.31 -18.32
C ILE A 77 -9.57 -29.62 -16.90
N ARG A 78 -8.55 -28.90 -16.44
CA ARG A 78 -8.00 -29.02 -15.09
C ARG A 78 -8.94 -28.35 -14.09
N LEU A 79 -9.95 -29.11 -13.66
CA LEU A 79 -10.86 -28.72 -12.59
C LEU A 79 -10.08 -28.47 -11.29
N LEU A 80 -10.58 -27.55 -10.46
CA LEU A 80 -10.02 -27.20 -9.14
C LEU A 80 -8.57 -26.66 -9.15
N CYS A 81 -8.09 -26.13 -10.28
CA CYS A 81 -6.71 -25.61 -10.43
C CYS A 81 -6.60 -24.08 -10.46
N GLU A 82 -7.69 -23.34 -10.20
CA GLU A 82 -7.66 -21.87 -10.05
C GLU A 82 -7.12 -21.46 -8.66
N ASP A 83 -6.57 -20.24 -8.52
CA ASP A 83 -5.94 -19.72 -7.30
C ASP A 83 -6.79 -19.87 -6.02
N ARG A 84 -8.13 -19.86 -6.13
CA ARG A 84 -9.04 -20.12 -5.00
C ARG A 84 -8.81 -21.48 -4.32
N HIS A 85 -8.21 -22.43 -5.04
CA HIS A 85 -7.93 -23.80 -4.64
C HIS A 85 -6.44 -24.03 -4.32
N ALA A 86 -5.57 -23.05 -4.58
CA ALA A 86 -4.17 -23.14 -4.18
C ALA A 86 -4.09 -23.45 -2.68
N ALA A 87 -3.33 -24.47 -2.31
CA ALA A 87 -3.24 -24.92 -0.92
C ALA A 87 -2.79 -23.75 -0.05
N GLY A 88 -3.71 -23.25 0.77
CA GLY A 88 -3.49 -22.05 1.57
C GLY A 88 -2.41 -22.31 2.60
N ASP A 89 -1.21 -21.78 2.36
CA ASP A 89 -0.20 -21.63 3.41
C ASP A 89 -0.77 -20.66 4.46
N GLU A 90 -1.32 -21.19 5.54
CA GLU A 90 -1.85 -20.39 6.66
C GLU A 90 -0.74 -19.53 7.31
N GLY A 91 0.53 -19.84 7.07
CA GLY A 91 1.68 -18.99 7.39
C GLY A 91 1.79 -17.75 6.49
N GLY A 92 1.32 -17.81 5.25
CA GLY A 92 1.30 -16.71 4.28
C GLY A 92 0.30 -15.62 4.65
N ASP A 93 -0.94 -16.00 5.02
CA ASP A 93 -1.98 -15.03 5.41
C ASP A 93 -1.56 -14.30 6.71
N ARG A 94 -0.95 -14.99 7.69
CA ARG A 94 -0.37 -14.33 8.88
C ARG A 94 0.88 -13.51 8.59
N ARG A 95 1.73 -13.91 7.63
CA ARG A 95 2.86 -13.07 7.18
C ARG A 95 2.38 -11.79 6.49
N MET A 96 1.32 -11.81 5.68
CA MET A 96 0.81 -10.59 5.00
C MET A 96 -0.15 -9.73 5.85
N LEU A 97 -0.89 -10.33 6.79
CA LEU A 97 -1.75 -9.58 7.73
C LEU A 97 -0.95 -9.02 8.92
N GLY A 98 0.07 -9.74 9.38
CA GLY A 98 0.95 -9.34 10.49
C GLY A 98 2.24 -8.61 10.06
N THR A 99 2.80 -8.94 8.89
CA THR A 99 3.75 -8.06 8.19
C THR A 99 3.02 -7.38 7.03
N GLY A 100 2.27 -6.34 7.38
CA GLY A 100 2.22 -5.23 6.44
C GLY A 100 3.67 -4.87 6.12
N VAL A 101 4.06 -4.89 4.85
CA VAL A 101 5.33 -4.30 4.43
C VAL A 101 5.17 -2.81 4.73
N VAL A 102 5.60 -2.40 5.93
CA VAL A 102 5.62 -1.00 6.36
C VAL A 102 6.71 -0.35 5.52
N SER A 103 6.34 -0.03 4.28
CA SER A 103 7.27 0.48 3.28
C SER A 103 7.81 1.80 3.81
N LYS A 104 9.13 1.83 4.00
CA LYS A 104 9.83 2.90 4.73
C LYS A 104 9.99 4.17 3.87
N TRP A 105 9.22 4.28 2.78
CA TRP A 105 9.19 5.40 1.85
C TRP A 105 8.62 6.68 2.49
N ARG A 106 7.67 6.53 3.44
CA ARG A 106 7.06 7.69 4.12
C ARG A 106 8.08 8.38 5.03
N GLN A 107 8.38 9.62 4.70
CA GLN A 107 9.14 10.53 5.55
C GLN A 107 8.34 10.86 6.80
N LYS A 108 8.87 10.50 7.98
CA LYS A 108 8.22 10.77 9.26
C LYS A 108 8.22 12.25 9.62
N GLU A 109 9.28 12.97 9.26
CA GLU A 109 9.46 14.40 9.54
C GLU A 109 9.94 15.14 8.29
N LYS A 110 9.39 16.32 8.03
CA LYS A 110 9.77 17.21 6.93
C LYS A 110 10.36 18.50 7.47
N LEU A 111 11.65 18.44 7.80
CA LEU A 111 12.44 19.61 8.17
C LEU A 111 12.54 20.60 7.00
N LYS A 112 12.59 21.89 7.31
CA LYS A 112 12.78 22.95 6.32
C LYS A 112 13.88 23.89 6.75
N THR A 113 14.70 24.33 5.82
CA THR A 113 15.63 25.45 6.08
C THR A 113 14.85 26.75 6.04
N THR A 114 14.80 27.46 7.18
CA THR A 114 13.98 28.67 7.37
C THR A 114 14.79 29.91 7.75
N ALA A 115 16.05 29.76 8.13
CA ALA A 115 16.99 30.86 8.35
C ALA A 115 18.34 30.56 7.70
N VAL A 116 18.98 31.59 7.16
CA VAL A 116 20.28 31.51 6.48
C VAL A 116 21.18 32.60 7.04
N ALA A 117 22.32 32.18 7.58
CA ALA A 117 23.43 33.03 8.00
C ALA A 117 24.53 32.98 6.92
N LEU A 118 24.89 34.13 6.38
CA LEU A 118 26.00 34.29 5.43
C LEU A 118 27.15 35.03 6.13
N VAL A 119 28.32 34.41 6.23
CA VAL A 119 29.54 34.99 6.78
C VAL A 119 30.58 35.03 5.67
N LEU A 120 30.98 36.24 5.29
CA LEU A 120 32.00 36.47 4.28
C LEU A 120 33.22 37.09 4.94
N CYS A 121 34.37 36.43 4.85
CA CYS A 121 35.66 36.89 5.35
C CYS A 121 36.63 37.01 4.16
N LEU A 122 36.63 38.17 3.49
CA LEU A 122 37.27 38.40 2.19
C LEU A 122 38.38 39.46 2.21
N ASN A 123 38.31 40.49 3.09
CA ASN A 123 39.32 41.55 3.24
C ASN A 123 39.92 42.06 1.90
N ILE A 124 39.03 42.49 1.00
CA ILE A 124 39.34 42.70 -0.42
C ILE A 124 40.53 43.66 -0.61
N GLY A 125 41.60 43.15 -1.22
CA GLY A 125 42.85 43.88 -1.46
C GLY A 125 44.02 43.44 -0.59
N VAL A 126 43.79 42.61 0.44
CA VAL A 126 44.83 42.09 1.34
C VAL A 126 44.76 40.57 1.38
N ASP A 127 45.73 39.89 0.75
CA ASP A 127 45.81 38.43 0.76
C ASP A 127 46.32 37.91 2.13
N PRO A 128 45.78 36.79 2.63
CA PRO A 128 46.25 36.19 3.88
C PRO A 128 47.65 35.57 3.72
N PRO A 129 48.45 35.48 4.79
CA PRO A 129 49.89 35.18 4.73
C PRO A 129 50.24 33.78 4.24
N ASP A 130 49.26 32.87 4.17
CA ASP A 130 49.43 31.48 3.74
C ASP A 130 48.87 31.19 2.34
N VAL A 131 48.40 32.21 1.61
CA VAL A 131 47.90 32.11 0.23
C VAL A 131 48.78 32.94 -0.70
N ILE A 132 49.56 32.27 -1.54
CA ILE A 132 50.32 32.91 -2.63
C ILE A 132 49.45 32.89 -3.89
N LYS A 133 49.07 34.06 -4.43
CA LYS A 133 48.32 34.19 -5.69
C LYS A 133 49.27 34.51 -6.84
N ILE A 134 49.39 33.61 -7.82
CA ILE A 134 50.19 33.81 -9.03
C ILE A 134 49.29 34.37 -10.14
N SER A 135 49.65 35.51 -10.75
CA SER A 135 48.86 36.11 -11.82
C SER A 135 49.16 35.46 -13.19
N PRO A 136 48.16 35.11 -14.01
CA PRO A 136 46.72 35.26 -13.79
C PRO A 136 46.14 34.17 -12.86
N CYS A 137 45.26 34.56 -11.95
CA CYS A 137 44.59 33.68 -10.98
C CYS A 137 43.06 33.79 -11.06
N ALA A 138 42.37 32.81 -10.47
CA ALA A 138 40.96 32.89 -10.12
C ALA A 138 40.71 34.12 -9.21
N ARG A 139 39.76 34.98 -9.60
CA ARG A 139 39.45 36.23 -8.89
C ARG A 139 37.97 36.51 -8.68
N LEU A 140 37.09 35.97 -9.51
CA LEU A 140 35.66 36.26 -9.42
C LEU A 140 35.10 35.67 -8.12
N GLU A 141 34.39 36.48 -7.35
CA GLU A 141 33.64 36.11 -6.15
C GLU A 141 32.17 36.40 -6.40
N CYS A 142 31.29 35.40 -6.31
CA CYS A 142 29.86 35.52 -6.59
C CYS A 142 29.55 36.21 -7.95
N TRP A 143 30.40 35.92 -8.95
CA TRP A 143 30.40 36.48 -10.30
C TRP A 143 30.73 37.99 -10.41
N VAL A 144 31.35 38.57 -9.39
CA VAL A 144 31.89 39.95 -9.37
C VAL A 144 33.42 39.87 -9.39
N ASP A 145 34.10 40.74 -10.14
CA ASP A 145 35.53 40.96 -9.95
C ASP A 145 35.73 41.91 -8.75
N PRO A 146 36.33 41.46 -7.63
CA PRO A 146 36.53 42.30 -6.44
C PRO A 146 37.39 43.55 -6.70
N MET A 147 38.26 43.50 -7.71
CA MET A 147 39.17 44.59 -8.08
C MET A 147 38.54 45.61 -9.06
N SER A 148 37.34 45.33 -9.59
CA SER A 148 36.63 46.21 -10.53
C SER A 148 36.00 47.46 -9.91
N MET A 149 35.94 47.53 -8.58
CA MET A 149 35.34 48.64 -7.83
C MET A 149 36.00 48.79 -6.45
N GLN A 150 35.64 49.84 -5.71
CA GLN A 150 36.17 50.07 -4.35
C GLN A 150 35.86 48.87 -3.42
N PRO A 151 36.82 48.41 -2.59
CA PRO A 151 36.70 47.20 -1.77
C PRO A 151 35.40 47.08 -0.96
N ALA A 152 34.98 48.13 -0.25
CA ALA A 152 33.74 48.12 0.53
C ALA A 152 32.49 47.89 -0.34
N LYS A 153 32.45 48.50 -1.54
CA LYS A 153 31.35 48.34 -2.50
C LYS A 153 31.38 46.96 -3.17
N ALA A 154 32.58 46.44 -3.45
CA ALA A 154 32.76 45.08 -3.95
C ALA A 154 32.21 44.06 -2.95
N LEU A 155 32.60 44.17 -1.68
CA LEU A 155 32.16 43.30 -0.58
C LEU A 155 30.64 43.32 -0.39
N GLU A 156 30.02 44.52 -0.41
CA GLU A 156 28.56 44.67 -0.33
C GLU A 156 27.84 44.03 -1.54
N THR A 157 28.41 44.18 -2.74
CA THR A 157 27.85 43.62 -3.99
C THR A 157 27.97 42.10 -4.02
N ILE A 158 29.09 41.55 -3.56
CA ILE A 158 29.32 40.10 -3.40
C ILE A 158 28.30 39.53 -2.41
N GLY A 159 28.13 40.15 -1.24
CA GLY A 159 27.15 39.73 -0.23
C GLY A 159 25.70 39.74 -0.75
N LYS A 160 25.29 40.81 -1.44
CA LYS A 160 23.98 40.91 -2.09
C LYS A 160 23.79 39.84 -3.16
N ASN A 161 24.80 39.59 -3.98
CA ASN A 161 24.75 38.54 -5.00
C ASN A 161 24.62 37.16 -4.36
N LEU A 162 25.41 36.82 -3.33
CA LEU A 162 25.33 35.53 -2.66
C LEU A 162 23.93 35.28 -2.05
N GLN A 163 23.36 36.29 -1.39
CA GLN A 163 21.99 36.22 -0.90
C GLN A 163 21.00 35.96 -2.04
N ALA A 164 21.06 36.73 -3.12
CA ALA A 164 20.18 36.57 -4.28
C ALA A 164 20.36 35.22 -5.01
N GLN A 165 21.54 34.60 -4.92
CA GLN A 165 21.77 33.25 -5.45
C GLN A 165 21.09 32.17 -4.58
N TYR A 166 21.20 32.26 -3.24
CA TYR A 166 20.51 31.34 -2.33
C TYR A 166 18.98 31.54 -2.32
N GLU A 167 18.49 32.77 -2.44
CA GLU A 167 17.06 33.09 -2.51
C GLU A 167 16.35 32.39 -3.68
N ARG A 168 17.05 32.10 -4.79
CA ARG A 168 16.51 31.31 -5.91
C ARG A 168 16.15 29.88 -5.49
N TRP A 169 16.90 29.30 -4.57
CA TRP A 169 16.71 27.93 -4.06
C TRP A 169 15.75 27.86 -2.87
N GLN A 170 15.70 28.91 -2.04
CA GLN A 170 14.79 29.00 -0.91
C GLN A 170 14.31 30.45 -0.67
N PRO A 171 13.32 30.94 -1.44
CA PRO A 171 12.88 32.34 -1.37
C PRO A 171 12.09 32.69 -0.09
N ARG A 172 11.77 31.69 0.74
CA ARG A 172 10.95 31.86 1.97
C ARG A 172 11.76 31.82 3.27
N ALA A 173 13.09 31.64 3.19
CA ALA A 173 13.94 31.71 4.37
C ALA A 173 14.26 33.16 4.76
N LYS A 174 14.63 33.36 6.03
CA LYS A 174 15.14 34.63 6.55
C LYS A 174 16.65 34.71 6.35
N TYR A 175 17.09 35.56 5.44
CA TYR A 175 18.50 35.81 5.16
C TYR A 175 19.07 36.87 6.10
N LYS A 176 20.27 36.62 6.60
CA LYS A 176 21.11 37.58 7.34
C LYS A 176 22.55 37.37 6.93
N MET A 177 23.25 38.45 6.61
CA MET A 177 24.69 38.41 6.31
C MET A 177 25.48 39.28 7.28
N HIS A 178 26.74 38.92 7.50
CA HIS A 178 27.77 39.84 7.97
C HIS A 178 28.99 39.74 7.06
N LEU A 179 29.61 40.91 6.82
CA LEU A 179 30.72 41.12 5.92
C LEU A 179 31.94 41.48 6.76
N ASP A 180 33.05 40.76 6.58
CA ASP A 180 34.26 40.78 7.41
C ASP A 180 33.99 40.89 8.93
N PRO A 181 33.18 39.98 9.53
CA PRO A 181 32.71 40.12 10.92
C PRO A 181 33.77 39.92 12.01
N THR A 182 33.41 40.39 13.21
CA THR A 182 34.03 39.97 14.48
C THR A 182 33.37 38.72 15.08
N VAL A 183 34.00 38.12 16.10
CA VAL A 183 33.45 36.98 16.86
C VAL A 183 32.09 37.34 17.48
N GLU A 184 31.94 38.53 18.07
CA GLU A 184 30.67 39.01 18.63
C GLU A 184 29.57 39.12 17.58
N ASP A 185 29.91 39.51 16.35
CA ASP A 185 28.95 39.63 15.25
C ASP A 185 28.48 38.25 14.78
N VAL A 186 29.40 37.30 14.59
CA VAL A 186 29.04 35.90 14.27
C VAL A 186 28.18 35.29 15.38
N LYS A 187 28.49 35.54 16.65
CA LYS A 187 27.70 35.08 17.80
C LYS A 187 26.28 35.64 17.79
N LYS A 188 26.11 36.96 17.57
CA LYS A 188 24.80 37.61 17.45
C LYS A 188 24.01 37.08 16.24
N LEU A 189 24.67 36.89 15.10
CA LEU A 189 24.09 36.33 13.88
C LEU A 189 23.53 34.92 14.13
N CYS A 190 24.36 34.02 14.68
CA CYS A 190 24.00 32.63 14.97
C CYS A 190 22.82 32.54 15.93
N ALA A 191 22.89 33.24 17.06
CA ALA A 191 21.81 33.29 18.05
C ALA A 191 20.49 33.82 17.45
N THR A 192 20.57 34.83 16.57
CA THR A 192 19.39 35.39 15.90
C THR A 192 18.80 34.41 14.88
N CYS A 193 19.63 33.71 14.11
CA CYS A 193 19.17 32.73 13.12
C CYS A 193 18.53 31.50 13.79
N ARG A 194 19.11 30.97 14.89
CA ARG A 194 18.47 29.90 15.68
C ARG A 194 17.14 30.38 16.30
N LYS A 195 17.10 31.57 16.90
CA LYS A 195 15.84 32.16 17.41
C LYS A 195 14.78 32.33 16.32
N ALA A 196 15.18 32.63 15.09
CA ALA A 196 14.28 32.76 13.94
C ALA A 196 13.75 31.42 13.42
N ALA A 197 14.58 30.36 13.42
CA ALA A 197 14.23 29.02 12.92
C ALA A 197 13.50 28.16 13.96
N LYS A 198 13.67 28.41 15.27
CA LYS A 198 13.16 27.53 16.34
C LYS A 198 13.73 26.10 16.17
N ASN A 199 12.87 25.13 15.87
CA ASN A 199 13.21 23.71 15.66
C ASN A 199 13.51 23.37 14.18
N GLU A 200 13.33 24.32 13.27
CA GLU A 200 13.61 24.15 11.84
C GLU A 200 15.12 24.30 11.54
N ARG A 201 15.52 23.98 10.31
CA ARG A 201 16.94 23.99 9.91
C ARG A 201 17.45 25.43 9.70
N VAL A 202 18.67 25.66 10.17
CA VAL A 202 19.48 26.86 9.86
C VAL A 202 20.56 26.46 8.85
N LEU A 203 20.80 27.29 7.83
CA LEU A 203 22.01 27.21 7.01
C LEU A 203 23.03 28.23 7.51
N TYR A 204 24.27 27.80 7.69
CA TYR A 204 25.43 28.66 7.95
C TYR A 204 26.42 28.52 6.79
N HIS A 205 26.61 29.60 6.05
CA HIS A 205 27.60 29.70 5.00
C HIS A 205 28.79 30.51 5.51
N TYR A 206 30.01 30.00 5.32
CA TYR A 206 31.26 30.68 5.61
C TYR A 206 32.16 30.62 4.38
N ASN A 207 32.52 31.79 3.87
CA ASN A 207 33.60 31.97 2.90
C ASN A 207 34.80 32.60 3.63
N GLY A 208 35.95 31.94 3.56
CA GLY A 208 37.17 32.31 4.28
C GLY A 208 38.36 32.65 3.38
N HIS A 209 38.15 33.28 2.22
CA HIS A 209 39.22 33.52 1.24
C HIS A 209 40.18 34.67 1.59
N GLY A 210 39.79 35.59 2.48
CA GLY A 210 40.61 36.71 2.97
C GLY A 210 41.31 36.47 4.29
N VAL A 211 41.26 35.24 4.81
CA VAL A 211 41.78 34.84 6.13
C VAL A 211 42.62 33.56 6.02
N PRO A 212 43.46 33.22 7.02
CA PRO A 212 44.26 32.01 6.97
C PRO A 212 43.44 30.72 6.89
N ARG A 213 44.08 29.62 6.49
CA ARG A 213 43.45 28.28 6.51
C ARG A 213 43.00 27.87 7.92
N PRO A 214 41.91 27.08 8.03
CA PRO A 214 41.48 26.50 9.31
C PRO A 214 42.57 25.71 10.01
N THR A 215 42.50 25.65 11.34
CA THR A 215 43.48 24.91 12.16
C THR A 215 43.09 23.45 12.35
N ALA A 216 44.07 22.61 12.70
CA ALA A 216 43.82 21.21 13.07
C ALA A 216 42.98 21.05 14.36
N ASN A 217 42.84 22.11 15.16
CA ASN A 217 42.01 22.12 16.37
C ASN A 217 40.50 22.31 16.07
N GLY A 218 40.15 22.59 14.81
CA GLY A 218 38.77 22.92 14.42
C GLY A 218 38.44 24.39 14.64
N GLU A 219 39.33 25.29 14.25
CA GLU A 219 39.12 26.75 14.32
C GLU A 219 39.04 27.32 12.90
N ILE A 220 38.03 28.17 12.66
CA ILE A 220 37.93 29.05 11.49
C ILE A 220 38.40 30.46 11.88
N TRP A 221 38.72 31.31 10.91
CA TRP A 221 39.25 32.65 11.19
C TRP A 221 38.23 33.76 10.85
N VAL A 222 38.19 34.79 11.70
CA VAL A 222 37.41 36.03 11.52
C VAL A 222 38.31 37.23 11.86
N PHE A 223 37.77 38.46 11.86
CA PHE A 223 38.56 39.67 12.10
C PHE A 223 38.39 40.24 13.52
N ASN A 224 39.33 41.08 13.95
CA ASN A 224 39.08 42.05 15.01
C ASN A 224 38.42 43.33 14.45
N SER A 225 37.84 44.18 15.31
CA SER A 225 37.12 45.39 14.88
C SER A 225 37.97 46.46 14.18
N ARG A 226 39.29 46.24 14.04
CA ARG A 226 40.24 47.15 13.37
C ARG A 226 40.86 46.53 12.12
N TYR A 227 40.51 45.30 11.76
CA TYR A 227 41.09 44.51 10.66
C TYR A 227 42.63 44.37 10.73
N THR A 228 43.20 44.40 11.94
CA THR A 228 44.66 44.28 12.15
C THR A 228 45.12 42.88 12.53
N GLN A 229 44.19 42.00 12.94
CA GLN A 229 44.49 40.64 13.38
C GLN A 229 43.37 39.69 12.95
N TYR A 230 43.77 38.48 12.59
CA TYR A 230 42.87 37.33 12.45
C TYR A 230 42.63 36.73 13.83
N ILE A 231 41.36 36.48 14.15
CA ILE A 231 40.90 35.94 15.43
C ILE A 231 40.38 34.52 15.18
N PRO A 232 40.86 33.49 15.91
CA PRO A 232 40.34 32.13 15.78
C PRO A 232 38.95 32.04 16.42
N LEU A 233 38.05 31.34 15.75
CA LEU A 233 36.70 31.00 16.21
C LEU A 233 36.54 29.49 16.17
N SER A 234 36.26 28.90 17.33
CA SER A 234 36.09 27.47 17.47
C SER A 234 34.77 26.96 16.89
N ILE A 235 34.78 25.86 16.12
CA ILE A 235 33.52 25.27 15.63
C ILE A 235 32.64 24.72 16.75
N TYR A 236 33.22 24.39 17.90
CA TYR A 236 32.46 23.92 19.08
C TYR A 236 31.58 25.04 19.64
N GLU A 237 32.11 26.27 19.69
CA GLU A 237 31.35 27.46 20.05
C GLU A 237 30.27 27.78 19.00
N LEU A 238 30.64 27.76 17.72
CA LEU A 238 29.71 27.98 16.60
C LEU A 238 28.51 27.00 16.64
N GLN A 239 28.78 25.71 16.86
CA GLN A 239 27.76 24.67 17.02
C GLN A 239 26.92 24.87 18.29
N SER A 240 27.49 25.42 19.37
CA SER A 240 26.74 25.76 20.58
C SER A 240 25.72 26.90 20.36
N TRP A 241 26.05 27.88 19.49
CA TRP A 241 25.17 29.01 19.18
C TRP A 241 24.11 28.66 18.14
N LEU A 242 24.46 27.83 17.16
CA LEU A 242 23.55 27.41 16.08
C LEU A 242 22.69 26.20 16.45
N GLY A 243 23.12 25.32 17.35
CA GLY A 243 22.38 24.12 17.75
C GLY A 243 22.05 23.17 16.59
N THR A 244 20.96 22.43 16.74
CA THR A 244 20.45 21.46 15.75
C THR A 244 18.95 21.70 15.49
N PRO A 245 18.42 21.45 14.28
CA PRO A 245 19.11 20.97 13.07
C PRO A 245 19.82 22.11 12.31
N THR A 246 20.99 21.84 11.73
CA THR A 246 21.82 22.86 11.05
C THR A 246 22.56 22.25 9.84
N ILE A 247 22.76 23.03 8.78
CA ILE A 247 23.64 22.70 7.65
C ILE A 247 24.74 23.78 7.51
N TYR A 248 25.98 23.33 7.34
CA TYR A 248 27.17 24.15 7.18
C TYR A 248 27.70 24.07 5.76
N VAL A 249 28.07 25.22 5.18
CA VAL A 249 28.80 25.33 3.92
C VAL A 249 30.09 26.10 4.20
N ILE A 250 31.23 25.45 3.99
CA ILE A 250 32.57 25.95 4.34
C ILE A 250 33.38 26.08 3.05
N ASP A 251 33.44 27.29 2.50
CA ASP A 251 34.25 27.63 1.32
C ASP A 251 35.57 28.28 1.76
N CYS A 252 36.60 27.46 1.85
CA CYS A 252 37.98 27.88 2.12
C CYS A 252 38.95 26.75 1.75
N SER A 253 40.25 27.08 1.70
CA SER A 253 41.32 26.07 1.61
C SER A 253 41.42 25.28 2.93
N ALA A 254 41.86 24.03 2.88
CA ALA A 254 41.87 23.08 4.00
C ALA A 254 40.52 22.84 4.73
N ALA A 255 39.37 23.09 4.08
CA ALA A 255 38.02 22.93 4.67
C ALA A 255 37.76 21.55 5.29
N GLY A 256 38.43 20.50 4.81
CA GLY A 256 38.35 19.15 5.38
C GLY A 256 38.81 19.03 6.83
N LEU A 257 39.64 19.95 7.35
CA LEU A 257 39.96 20.03 8.78
C LEU A 257 38.69 20.30 9.61
N ILE A 258 37.83 21.20 9.14
CA ILE A 258 36.56 21.53 9.79
C ILE A 258 35.59 20.34 9.73
N VAL A 259 35.49 19.65 8.58
CA VAL A 259 34.64 18.45 8.45
C VAL A 259 35.12 17.33 9.39
N ASN A 260 36.43 17.14 9.53
CA ASN A 260 37.01 16.16 10.45
C ASN A 260 36.73 16.52 11.92
N ALA A 261 36.86 17.79 12.31
CA ALA A 261 36.56 18.25 13.66
C ALA A 261 35.06 18.10 14.00
N PHE A 262 34.14 18.43 13.08
CA PHE A 262 32.71 18.16 13.25
C PHE A 262 32.42 16.67 13.42
N ARG A 263 33.09 15.80 12.66
CA ARG A 263 32.94 14.35 12.79
C ARG A 263 33.41 13.86 14.16
N ALA A 264 34.60 14.26 14.60
CA ALA A 264 35.15 13.90 15.90
C ALA A 264 34.22 14.33 17.05
N TYR A 265 33.66 15.55 16.97
CA TYR A 265 32.66 16.05 17.91
C TYR A 265 31.42 15.17 17.99
N ILE A 266 30.85 14.80 16.84
CA ILE A 266 29.64 13.97 16.79
C ILE A 266 29.92 12.56 17.33
N ASP A 267 31.04 11.95 16.93
CA ASP A 267 31.43 10.61 17.38
C ASP A 267 31.66 10.60 18.92
N GLN A 268 32.35 11.62 19.47
CA GLN A 268 32.53 11.79 20.92
C GLN A 268 31.18 11.93 21.65
N ARG A 269 30.30 12.83 21.21
CA ARG A 269 29.02 13.08 21.87
C ARG A 269 28.08 11.89 21.81
N GLN A 270 28.12 11.09 20.74
CA GLN A 270 27.41 9.81 20.68
C GLN A 270 27.94 8.81 21.71
N GLN A 271 29.25 8.79 21.95
CA GLN A 271 29.84 7.91 22.96
C GLN A 271 29.51 8.37 24.38
N GLU A 272 29.55 9.67 24.68
CA GLU A 272 29.05 10.25 25.94
C GLU A 272 27.59 9.87 26.21
N MET A 273 26.72 10.01 25.21
CA MET A 273 25.29 9.69 25.33
C MET A 273 25.03 8.18 25.55
N ARG A 274 25.88 7.30 25.01
CA ARG A 274 25.84 5.85 25.28
C ARG A 274 26.40 5.48 26.65
N MET A 275 27.30 6.29 27.21
CA MET A 275 27.96 6.04 28.50
C MET A 275 27.17 6.59 29.70
N MET A 276 26.16 7.45 29.51
CA MET A 276 25.27 7.88 30.59
C MET A 276 24.39 6.72 31.10
N PRO A 277 24.56 6.23 32.35
CA PRO A 277 23.68 5.23 32.92
C PRO A 277 22.48 5.95 33.56
N GLY A 278 21.32 5.95 32.88
CA GLY A 278 20.12 6.57 33.44
C GLY A 278 18.84 6.54 32.60
N ALA A 279 18.92 6.41 31.27
CA ALA A 279 17.74 6.45 30.39
C ALA A 279 17.12 5.08 30.03
N GLY A 280 17.62 3.99 30.63
CA GLY A 280 17.26 2.61 30.25
C GLY A 280 16.66 1.74 31.37
N ALA A 281 16.41 2.29 32.55
CA ALA A 281 16.03 1.54 33.75
C ALA A 281 14.72 2.04 34.39
N ASN A 282 13.65 2.14 33.60
CA ASN A 282 12.29 2.02 34.10
C ASN A 282 11.40 1.42 33.00
N GLY A 283 10.87 0.23 33.23
CA GLY A 283 10.02 -0.48 32.28
C GLY A 283 8.57 0.03 32.28
N GLY A 284 7.85 -0.19 31.18
CA GLY A 284 6.46 0.25 31.01
C GLY A 284 6.37 1.63 30.35
N SER A 285 6.41 1.67 29.01
CA SER A 285 6.73 2.90 28.28
C SER A 285 7.18 2.61 26.85
N GLY A 286 6.26 2.27 25.94
CA GLY A 286 6.55 2.06 24.51
C GLY A 286 6.95 3.33 23.73
N ALA A 287 7.70 4.24 24.35
CA ALA A 287 8.23 5.43 23.69
C ALA A 287 9.33 5.03 22.68
N PRO A 288 9.30 5.56 21.45
CA PRO A 288 10.38 5.32 20.50
C PRO A 288 11.69 5.93 21.03
N PRO A 289 12.87 5.37 20.67
CA PRO A 289 14.14 5.97 21.06
C PRO A 289 14.21 7.41 20.54
N LEU A 290 14.59 8.35 21.43
CA LEU A 290 14.77 9.75 21.08
C LEU A 290 15.65 9.87 19.83
N ALA A 291 15.19 10.64 18.84
CA ALA A 291 15.97 10.86 17.63
C ALA A 291 17.29 11.55 18.00
N ASP A 292 18.42 10.91 17.67
CA ASP A 292 19.77 11.43 17.92
C ASP A 292 19.93 12.82 17.25
N PRO A 293 19.99 13.92 18.01
CA PRO A 293 19.98 15.27 17.45
C PRO A 293 21.18 15.57 16.56
N LEU A 294 22.31 14.88 16.80
CA LEU A 294 23.56 15.07 16.07
C LEU A 294 23.49 14.45 14.67
N LYS A 295 22.58 13.51 14.42
CA LYS A 295 22.31 13.06 13.05
C LYS A 295 21.79 14.19 12.17
N GLU A 296 21.23 15.27 12.72
CA GLU A 296 20.73 16.37 11.90
C GLU A 296 21.75 17.47 11.58
N VAL A 297 23.02 17.29 11.95
CA VAL A 297 24.13 18.11 11.45
C VAL A 297 24.53 17.65 10.05
N ILE A 298 24.65 18.61 9.13
CA ILE A 298 25.16 18.40 7.77
C ILE A 298 26.30 19.40 7.53
N VAL A 299 27.40 18.96 6.92
CA VAL A 299 28.54 19.82 6.56
C VAL A 299 28.95 19.59 5.12
N LEU A 300 29.17 20.66 4.37
CA LEU A 300 29.75 20.66 3.02
C LEU A 300 31.02 21.51 3.06
N GLY A 301 32.18 20.93 2.73
CA GLY A 301 33.47 21.61 2.70
C GLY A 301 34.08 21.58 1.30
N ALA A 302 34.68 22.69 0.88
CA ALA A 302 35.15 22.87 -0.49
C ALA A 302 36.30 21.94 -0.91
N CYS A 303 37.16 21.54 0.03
CA CYS A 303 38.37 20.77 -0.26
C CYS A 303 38.80 19.87 0.90
N GLY A 304 39.70 18.93 0.64
CA GLY A 304 40.33 18.06 1.62
C GLY A 304 41.22 18.80 2.62
N ALA A 305 41.56 18.13 3.73
CA ALA A 305 42.27 18.74 4.86
C ALA A 305 43.69 19.27 4.54
N GLY A 306 44.34 18.74 3.49
CA GLY A 306 45.66 19.20 3.03
C GLY A 306 45.63 19.92 1.68
N GLU A 307 44.45 20.23 1.16
CA GLU A 307 44.27 20.78 -0.19
C GLU A 307 44.07 22.30 -0.16
N VAL A 308 44.33 22.94 -1.29
CA VAL A 308 44.15 24.38 -1.52
C VAL A 308 43.16 24.57 -2.66
N LEU A 309 42.35 25.63 -2.62
CA LEU A 309 41.36 25.91 -3.65
C LEU A 309 42.00 26.16 -5.04
N PRO A 310 41.34 25.78 -6.14
CA PRO A 310 41.87 25.97 -7.49
C PRO A 310 42.14 27.45 -7.81
N GLN A 311 43.37 27.77 -8.23
CA GLN A 311 43.78 29.12 -8.62
C GLN A 311 43.64 29.41 -10.13
N ASN A 312 43.11 28.48 -10.94
CA ASN A 312 43.00 28.63 -12.39
C ASN A 312 42.08 29.81 -12.77
N ALA A 313 42.59 30.79 -13.52
CA ALA A 313 41.86 31.98 -13.96
C ALA A 313 40.61 31.71 -14.83
N GLU A 314 40.45 30.49 -15.36
CA GLU A 314 39.22 30.06 -16.03
C GLU A 314 38.04 29.84 -15.07
N LEU A 315 38.33 29.63 -13.77
CA LEU A 315 37.36 29.41 -12.70
C LEU A 315 37.17 30.69 -11.84
N PRO A 316 36.00 30.86 -11.21
CA PRO A 316 35.87 31.83 -10.12
C PRO A 316 36.68 31.36 -8.88
N ALA A 317 37.04 32.31 -8.01
CA ALA A 317 37.70 32.01 -6.75
C ALA A 317 36.75 31.22 -5.81
N ASP A 318 35.46 31.58 -5.81
CA ASP A 318 34.40 30.87 -5.11
C ASP A 318 33.83 29.68 -5.91
N VAL A 319 34.69 28.88 -6.55
CA VAL A 319 34.25 27.73 -7.39
C VAL A 319 33.31 26.77 -6.67
N PHE A 320 33.51 26.53 -5.36
CA PHE A 320 32.64 25.67 -4.58
C PHE A 320 31.26 26.32 -4.36
N THR A 321 31.22 27.54 -3.84
CA THR A 321 29.98 28.32 -3.69
C THR A 321 29.25 28.47 -5.00
N ALA A 322 29.93 28.89 -6.07
CA ALA A 322 29.37 29.07 -7.39
C ALA A 322 28.79 27.77 -7.96
N CYS A 323 29.41 26.61 -7.70
CA CYS A 323 28.83 25.30 -8.04
C CYS A 323 27.53 25.06 -7.24
N LEU A 324 27.57 25.27 -5.92
CA LEU A 324 26.45 25.03 -5.01
C LEU A 324 25.24 25.96 -5.27
N THR A 325 25.46 27.19 -5.70
CA THR A 325 24.41 28.23 -5.81
C THR A 325 24.05 28.58 -7.26
N THR A 326 24.96 28.40 -8.21
CA THR A 326 24.80 28.74 -9.64
C THR A 326 25.31 27.65 -10.60
N PRO A 327 24.90 26.38 -10.40
CA PRO A 327 25.50 25.19 -11.03
C PRO A 327 25.60 25.30 -12.55
N ILE A 328 24.52 25.67 -13.23
CA ILE A 328 24.49 25.75 -14.71
C ILE A 328 25.53 26.73 -15.26
N LYS A 329 25.73 27.88 -14.60
CA LYS A 329 26.69 28.90 -15.06
C LYS A 329 28.15 28.42 -14.90
N VAL A 330 28.48 27.72 -13.81
CA VAL A 330 29.81 27.12 -13.65
C VAL A 330 30.00 25.94 -14.61
N ALA A 331 29.01 25.04 -14.70
CA ALA A 331 29.07 23.85 -15.54
C ALA A 331 29.35 24.19 -17.00
N LEU A 332 28.62 25.16 -17.58
CA LEU A 332 28.81 25.56 -18.98
C LEU A 332 30.14 26.30 -19.19
N ARG A 333 30.53 27.22 -18.30
CA ARG A 333 31.83 27.91 -18.40
C ARG A 333 33.02 26.94 -18.29
N TRP A 334 32.94 25.96 -17.39
CA TRP A 334 33.95 24.91 -17.22
C TRP A 334 33.95 23.91 -18.38
N PHE A 335 32.79 23.57 -18.94
CA PHE A 335 32.69 22.72 -20.11
C PHE A 335 33.33 23.40 -21.33
N CYS A 336 32.94 24.63 -21.66
CA CYS A 336 33.51 25.37 -22.79
C CYS A 336 35.01 25.64 -22.67
N SER A 337 35.58 25.76 -21.46
CA SER A 337 37.03 25.94 -21.30
C SER A 337 37.84 24.65 -21.55
N ARG A 338 37.17 23.49 -21.62
CA ARG A 338 37.76 22.15 -21.78
C ARG A 338 37.35 21.42 -23.05
N SER A 339 36.24 21.80 -23.69
CA SER A 339 35.73 21.18 -24.93
C SER A 339 36.28 21.87 -26.18
N LEU A 340 36.06 21.26 -27.35
CA LEU A 340 36.46 21.81 -28.65
C LEU A 340 35.72 23.11 -28.99
N LEU A 341 34.52 23.33 -28.42
CA LEU A 341 33.67 24.51 -28.57
C LEU A 341 34.37 25.85 -28.30
N ARG A 342 35.49 25.84 -27.56
CA ARG A 342 36.35 27.01 -27.37
C ARG A 342 36.82 27.61 -28.70
N HIS A 343 37.00 26.78 -29.72
CA HIS A 343 37.44 27.18 -31.06
C HIS A 343 36.28 27.53 -32.00
N ASP A 344 35.05 27.09 -31.68
CA ASP A 344 33.84 27.29 -32.49
C ASP A 344 33.11 28.61 -32.18
N GLY A 345 33.80 29.57 -31.56
CA GLY A 345 33.28 30.91 -31.26
C GLY A 345 32.37 31.01 -30.03
N ILE A 346 32.21 29.94 -29.24
CA ILE A 346 31.40 29.95 -28.00
C ILE A 346 32.15 30.66 -26.86
N THR A 347 31.90 31.96 -26.68
CA THR A 347 32.54 32.77 -25.62
C THR A 347 31.78 32.75 -24.29
N LYS A 348 32.45 33.16 -23.20
CA LYS A 348 31.86 33.24 -21.84
C LYS A 348 30.70 34.24 -21.78
N GLU A 349 30.71 35.26 -22.65
CA GLU A 349 29.69 36.31 -22.77
C GLU A 349 28.44 35.83 -23.53
N LEU A 350 28.53 34.75 -24.32
CA LEU A 350 27.37 34.07 -24.88
C LEU A 350 26.68 33.24 -23.79
N ILE A 351 27.43 32.49 -22.98
CA ILE A 351 26.92 31.69 -21.86
C ILE A 351 26.15 32.55 -20.85
N ASP A 352 26.61 33.78 -20.61
CA ASP A 352 25.94 34.75 -19.73
C ASP A 352 24.62 35.32 -20.31
N ARG A 353 24.36 35.10 -21.61
CA ARG A 353 23.19 35.59 -22.36
C ARG A 353 22.26 34.48 -22.85
N ILE A 354 22.36 33.26 -22.32
CA ILE A 354 21.47 32.15 -22.69
C ILE A 354 19.99 32.53 -22.47
N PRO A 355 19.12 32.41 -23.50
CA PRO A 355 17.73 32.82 -23.41
C PRO A 355 16.90 32.09 -22.33
N GLY A 356 15.96 32.83 -21.74
CA GLY A 356 14.91 32.31 -20.86
C GLY A 356 15.23 32.31 -19.36
N ARG A 357 14.49 31.48 -18.61
CA ARG A 357 14.61 31.38 -17.14
C ARG A 357 14.70 29.92 -16.69
N GLN A 358 15.40 29.68 -15.58
CA GLN A 358 15.60 28.35 -14.99
C GLN A 358 14.28 27.60 -14.64
N THR A 359 13.17 28.32 -14.47
CA THR A 359 11.83 27.77 -14.23
C THR A 359 11.06 27.42 -15.51
N GLU A 360 11.48 27.96 -16.66
CA GLU A 360 10.76 27.94 -17.94
C GLU A 360 11.33 26.86 -18.86
N ARG A 361 10.97 25.59 -18.60
CA ARG A 361 11.52 24.39 -19.26
C ARG A 361 11.48 24.33 -20.79
N LYS A 362 10.74 25.21 -21.46
CA LYS A 362 10.73 25.33 -22.93
C LYS A 362 11.83 26.25 -23.47
N THR A 363 12.55 26.93 -22.58
CA THR A 363 13.67 27.82 -22.94
C THR A 363 15.00 27.09 -22.74
N PRO A 364 16.07 27.45 -23.47
CA PRO A 364 17.38 26.79 -23.36
C PRO A 364 17.89 26.70 -21.91
N LEU A 365 17.83 27.81 -21.16
CA LEU A 365 18.27 27.85 -19.76
C LEU A 365 17.39 26.98 -18.83
N GLY A 366 16.08 26.96 -19.08
CA GLY A 366 15.13 26.17 -18.30
C GLY A 366 15.20 24.67 -18.58
N GLU A 367 15.48 24.29 -19.82
CA GLU A 367 15.70 22.89 -20.19
C GLU A 367 17.01 22.35 -19.60
N LEU A 368 18.13 23.05 -19.79
CA LEU A 368 19.41 22.65 -19.18
C LEU A 368 19.32 22.50 -17.65
N ASN A 369 18.64 23.43 -16.97
CA ASN A 369 18.43 23.33 -15.52
C ASN A 369 17.62 22.09 -15.11
N TRP A 370 16.66 21.68 -15.96
CA TRP A 370 15.82 20.50 -15.71
C TRP A 370 16.56 19.20 -16.02
N ILE A 371 17.32 19.14 -17.11
CA ILE A 371 18.22 18.01 -17.44
C ILE A 371 19.27 17.84 -16.34
N PHE A 372 19.94 18.91 -15.91
CA PHE A 372 20.90 18.90 -14.80
C PHE A 372 20.27 18.34 -13.51
N THR A 373 19.04 18.76 -13.19
CA THR A 373 18.30 18.25 -12.03
C THR A 373 18.00 16.76 -12.17
N ALA A 374 17.62 16.29 -13.36
CA ALA A 374 17.36 14.87 -13.61
C ALA A 374 18.63 14.02 -13.50
N ILE A 375 19.74 14.49 -14.05
CA ILE A 375 21.05 13.81 -14.03
C ILE A 375 21.59 13.70 -12.61
N THR A 376 21.65 14.82 -11.87
CA THR A 376 22.19 14.82 -10.50
C THR A 376 21.35 13.99 -9.52
N ASP A 377 20.02 14.02 -9.65
CA ASP A 377 19.11 13.19 -8.85
C ASP A 377 19.22 11.70 -9.20
N THR A 378 19.53 11.37 -10.47
CA THR A 378 19.81 10.01 -10.95
C THR A 378 21.12 9.48 -10.40
N ILE A 379 22.20 10.24 -10.49
CA ILE A 379 23.51 9.87 -9.94
C ILE A 379 23.38 9.61 -8.43
N ALA A 380 22.70 10.50 -7.70
CA ALA A 380 22.46 10.34 -6.28
C ALA A 380 21.64 9.08 -5.94
N TRP A 381 20.60 8.77 -6.71
CA TRP A 381 19.77 7.58 -6.47
C TRP A 381 20.55 6.27 -6.66
N ASN A 382 21.41 6.21 -7.67
CA ASN A 382 22.15 4.99 -8.01
C ASN A 382 23.38 4.77 -7.12
N MET A 383 23.97 5.86 -6.60
CA MET A 383 25.18 5.79 -5.77
C MET A 383 24.90 5.74 -4.25
N LEU A 384 23.77 6.29 -3.77
CA LEU A 384 23.52 6.43 -2.33
C LEU A 384 22.63 5.32 -1.74
N PRO A 385 22.88 4.87 -0.50
CA PRO A 385 21.93 4.05 0.24
C PRO A 385 20.58 4.76 0.37
N ARG A 386 19.47 4.03 0.14
CA ARG A 386 18.09 4.59 0.10
C ARG A 386 17.75 5.53 1.26
N ALA A 387 18.18 5.19 2.49
CA ALA A 387 17.94 6.02 3.67
C ALA A 387 18.72 7.35 3.64
N LEU A 388 19.95 7.36 3.11
CA LEU A 388 20.75 8.57 2.94
C LEU A 388 20.19 9.43 1.80
N PHE A 389 19.79 8.80 0.69
CA PHE A 389 19.09 9.49 -0.41
C PHE A 389 17.82 10.19 0.08
N GLN A 390 16.95 9.48 0.81
CA GLN A 390 15.74 10.09 1.38
C GLN A 390 16.05 11.28 2.28
N LYS A 391 17.05 11.15 3.14
CA LYS A 391 17.46 12.21 4.05
C LYS A 391 18.00 13.44 3.31
N LEU A 392 18.85 13.27 2.30
CA LEU A 392 19.55 14.38 1.66
C LEU A 392 18.81 14.95 0.44
N PHE A 393 18.18 14.11 -0.40
CA PHE A 393 17.60 14.49 -1.70
C PHE A 393 16.07 14.64 -1.68
N ARG A 394 15.40 14.33 -0.56
CA ARG A 394 13.92 14.34 -0.49
C ARG A 394 13.32 15.01 0.76
N SER A 395 14.07 15.27 1.83
CA SER A 395 13.52 15.82 3.08
C SER A 395 13.27 17.33 3.04
N ASP A 396 14.28 18.10 2.62
CA ASP A 396 14.32 19.56 2.56
C ASP A 396 14.76 19.99 1.15
N LEU A 397 14.01 20.92 0.54
CA LEU A 397 14.24 21.39 -0.83
C LEU A 397 15.60 22.07 -1.00
N LEU A 398 16.07 22.81 0.01
CA LEU A 398 17.35 23.52 -0.06
C LEU A 398 18.51 22.54 0.08
N VAL A 399 18.45 21.64 1.07
CA VAL A 399 19.46 20.58 1.28
C VAL A 399 19.57 19.70 0.03
N ALA A 400 18.44 19.27 -0.54
CA ALA A 400 18.43 18.47 -1.76
C ALA A 400 19.02 19.21 -2.96
N SER A 401 18.88 20.53 -3.03
CA SER A 401 19.48 21.34 -4.10
C SER A 401 20.98 21.53 -3.90
N LEU A 402 21.42 21.81 -2.67
CA LEU A 402 22.84 21.87 -2.35
C LEU A 402 23.54 20.52 -2.60
N PHE A 403 22.92 19.39 -2.29
CA PHE A 403 23.52 18.08 -2.57
C PHE A 403 23.52 17.69 -4.04
N ARG A 404 22.48 18.03 -4.83
CA ARG A 404 22.53 17.92 -6.30
C ARG A 404 23.69 18.72 -6.88
N ASN A 405 23.83 19.96 -6.42
CA ASN A 405 24.85 20.90 -6.89
C ASN A 405 26.26 20.54 -6.35
N PHE A 406 26.35 19.85 -5.21
CA PHE A 406 27.60 19.31 -4.66
C PHE A 406 28.19 18.21 -5.55
N LEU A 407 27.38 17.41 -6.25
CA LEU A 407 27.90 16.42 -7.20
C LEU A 407 28.63 17.09 -8.38
N LEU A 408 28.15 18.26 -8.82
CA LEU A 408 28.84 19.08 -9.82
C LEU A 408 30.13 19.68 -9.24
N ALA A 409 30.10 20.17 -8.00
CA ALA A 409 31.30 20.65 -7.32
C ALA A 409 32.37 19.55 -7.24
N GLU A 410 31.98 18.33 -6.84
CA GLU A 410 32.86 17.15 -6.83
C GLU A 410 33.50 16.94 -8.20
N ARG A 411 32.71 16.98 -9.28
CA ARG A 411 33.21 16.80 -10.65
C ARG A 411 34.20 17.89 -11.08
N ILE A 412 33.83 19.16 -10.93
CA ILE A 412 34.62 20.31 -11.43
C ILE A 412 35.92 20.48 -10.64
N MET A 413 35.83 20.37 -9.32
CA MET A 413 36.97 20.60 -8.43
C MET A 413 37.96 19.42 -8.47
N THR A 414 37.47 18.16 -8.53
CA THR A 414 38.35 16.98 -8.65
C THR A 414 39.17 17.05 -9.93
N ALA A 415 38.54 17.49 -11.03
CA ALA A 415 39.21 17.73 -12.31
C ALA A 415 40.19 18.93 -12.31
N SER A 416 40.32 19.62 -11.18
CA SER A 416 41.25 20.71 -10.88
C SER A 416 42.20 20.38 -9.71
N GLY A 417 42.26 19.12 -9.27
CA GLY A 417 43.13 18.64 -8.19
C GLY A 417 42.63 18.92 -6.76
N CYS A 418 41.33 19.14 -6.59
CA CYS A 418 40.72 19.55 -5.32
C CYS A 418 39.46 18.72 -5.02
N THR A 419 39.33 18.16 -3.83
CA THR A 419 38.33 17.13 -3.47
C THR A 419 37.30 17.68 -2.47
N PRO A 420 36.09 18.08 -2.91
CA PRO A 420 35.03 18.46 -2.00
C PRO A 420 34.65 17.34 -1.05
N VAL A 421 34.38 17.71 0.20
CA VAL A 421 34.10 16.78 1.31
C VAL A 421 32.75 17.08 1.93
N SER A 422 32.10 16.05 2.47
CA SER A 422 30.77 16.18 3.07
C SER A 422 30.61 15.31 4.31
N TYR A 423 29.73 15.75 5.20
CA TYR A 423 29.19 14.98 6.31
C TYR A 423 27.65 15.02 6.24
N PRO A 424 26.94 13.88 6.12
CA PRO A 424 27.47 12.53 5.92
C PRO A 424 28.27 12.39 4.62
N ARG A 425 29.33 11.58 4.63
CA ARG A 425 30.21 11.37 3.47
C ARG A 425 29.46 10.65 2.34
N LEU A 426 29.56 11.18 1.13
CA LEU A 426 29.11 10.52 -0.09
C LEU A 426 30.21 9.59 -0.67
N PRO A 427 29.84 8.52 -1.38
CA PRO A 427 30.75 7.84 -2.31
C PRO A 427 31.11 8.78 -3.48
N PRO A 428 32.24 8.54 -4.18
CA PRO A 428 32.65 9.39 -5.31
C PRO A 428 31.64 9.30 -6.47
N THR A 429 31.23 10.43 -7.01
CA THR A 429 30.22 10.56 -8.09
C THR A 429 30.74 11.24 -9.36
N HIS A 430 31.93 11.86 -9.32
CA HIS A 430 32.51 12.64 -10.43
C HIS A 430 32.68 11.86 -11.74
N SER A 431 32.86 10.53 -11.69
CA SER A 431 33.10 9.65 -12.82
C SER A 431 31.87 8.86 -13.31
N HIS A 432 30.68 9.17 -12.79
CA HIS A 432 29.44 8.45 -13.13
C HIS A 432 29.04 8.66 -14.61
N PRO A 433 28.66 7.60 -15.36
CA PRO A 433 28.38 7.70 -16.81
C PRO A 433 27.35 8.75 -17.22
N MET A 434 26.31 8.98 -16.39
CA MET A 434 25.32 10.05 -16.61
C MET A 434 25.91 11.47 -16.78
N TRP A 435 27.16 11.72 -16.37
CA TRP A 435 27.82 12.98 -16.70
C TRP A 435 28.14 13.15 -18.19
N LEU A 436 28.31 12.06 -18.94
CA LEU A 436 28.47 12.11 -20.40
C LEU A 436 27.17 12.56 -21.08
N ALA A 437 26.02 12.12 -20.56
CA ALA A 437 24.72 12.60 -21.02
C ALA A 437 24.48 14.09 -20.70
N TRP A 438 25.07 14.60 -19.60
CA TRP A 438 25.08 16.04 -19.31
C TRP A 438 25.95 16.80 -20.32
N ASP A 439 27.16 16.31 -20.58
CA ASP A 439 28.09 16.95 -21.52
C ASP A 439 27.48 17.05 -22.94
N MET A 440 26.88 15.96 -23.42
CA MET A 440 26.16 15.94 -24.71
C MET A 440 24.99 16.93 -24.75
N ALA A 441 24.16 16.98 -23.70
CA ALA A 441 23.05 17.93 -23.63
C ALA A 441 23.52 19.39 -23.55
N ALA A 442 24.63 19.65 -22.84
CA ALA A 442 25.26 20.97 -22.78
C ALA A 442 25.81 21.40 -24.15
N GLU A 443 26.53 20.52 -24.84
CA GLU A 443 27.07 20.75 -26.18
C GLU A 443 25.97 21.05 -27.21
N MET A 444 24.93 20.22 -27.28
CA MET A 444 23.78 20.43 -28.17
C MET A 444 23.05 21.77 -27.92
N CYS A 445 22.99 22.23 -26.67
CA CYS A 445 22.39 23.52 -26.34
C CYS A 445 23.31 24.70 -26.71
N LEU A 446 24.62 24.56 -26.48
CA LEU A 446 25.60 25.62 -26.75
C LEU A 446 25.80 25.84 -28.25
N MET A 447 25.76 24.79 -29.06
CA MET A 447 25.88 24.90 -30.53
C MET A 447 24.73 25.67 -31.19
N GLN A 448 23.54 25.70 -30.58
CA GLN A 448 22.40 26.50 -31.06
C GLN A 448 22.52 27.99 -30.70
N LEU A 449 23.32 28.32 -29.68
CA LEU A 449 23.32 29.64 -29.05
C LEU A 449 23.75 30.80 -29.96
N PRO A 450 24.72 30.67 -30.89
CA PRO A 450 25.04 31.74 -31.84
C PRO A 450 23.83 32.12 -32.70
N THR A 451 23.15 31.12 -33.28
CA THR A 451 21.97 31.32 -34.15
C THR A 451 20.81 31.96 -33.40
N LEU A 452 20.49 31.45 -32.20
CA LEU A 452 19.41 31.96 -31.34
C LEU A 452 19.64 33.40 -30.85
N LEU A 453 20.89 33.88 -30.86
CA LEU A 453 21.22 35.26 -30.47
C LEU A 453 21.38 36.20 -31.68
N SER A 454 21.65 35.66 -32.88
CA SER A 454 21.71 36.44 -34.12
C SER A 454 20.35 36.64 -34.79
N ASP A 455 19.46 35.65 -34.72
CA ASP A 455 18.15 35.64 -35.39
C ASP A 455 17.01 35.52 -34.36
N PRO A 456 16.23 36.59 -34.13
CA PRO A 456 15.05 36.55 -33.26
C PRO A 456 13.93 35.61 -33.72
N GLY A 457 13.96 35.13 -34.97
CA GLY A 457 13.02 34.17 -35.54
C GLY A 457 13.47 32.69 -35.42
N ALA A 458 14.67 32.43 -34.89
CA ALA A 458 15.17 31.06 -34.77
C ALA A 458 14.50 30.30 -33.61
N ASP A 459 13.84 29.19 -33.93
CA ASP A 459 13.24 28.29 -32.95
C ASP A 459 14.30 27.43 -32.24
N PHE A 460 14.23 27.37 -30.91
CA PHE A 460 15.05 26.47 -30.09
C PHE A 460 14.63 25.01 -30.28
N GLN A 461 15.59 24.13 -30.59
CA GLN A 461 15.37 22.69 -30.71
C GLN A 461 15.62 22.00 -29.35
N PRO A 462 14.59 21.40 -28.73
CA PRO A 462 14.71 20.70 -27.45
C PRO A 462 15.67 19.50 -27.50
N SER A 463 16.36 19.23 -26.41
CA SER A 463 17.27 18.09 -26.29
C SER A 463 16.54 16.73 -26.33
N PRO A 464 17.06 15.72 -27.03
CA PRO A 464 16.50 14.36 -27.05
C PRO A 464 16.72 13.60 -25.73
N PHE A 465 17.45 14.15 -24.75
CA PHE A 465 17.78 13.51 -23.48
C PHE A 465 16.59 12.78 -22.83
N PHE A 466 15.41 13.40 -22.75
CA PHE A 466 14.27 12.76 -22.10
C PHE A 466 13.62 11.63 -22.93
N SER A 467 13.66 11.69 -24.27
CA SER A 467 13.12 10.62 -25.11
C SER A 467 14.07 9.42 -25.14
N GLU A 468 15.38 9.65 -25.19
CA GLU A 468 16.45 8.64 -25.09
C GLU A 468 16.40 7.90 -23.75
N GLN A 469 16.36 8.62 -22.63
CA GLN A 469 16.33 8.00 -21.30
C GLN A 469 15.03 7.23 -21.04
N LEU A 470 13.90 7.63 -21.64
CA LEU A 470 12.68 6.80 -21.63
C LEU A 470 12.84 5.52 -22.45
N THR A 471 13.53 5.57 -23.60
CA THR A 471 13.83 4.38 -24.40
C THR A 471 14.80 3.43 -23.67
N ALA A 472 15.81 3.95 -22.97
CA ALA A 472 16.67 3.14 -22.12
C ALA A 472 15.90 2.45 -20.98
N PHE A 473 14.95 3.14 -20.35
CA PHE A 473 14.05 2.56 -19.34
C PHE A 473 13.14 1.48 -19.93
N GLU A 474 12.61 1.70 -21.14
CA GLU A 474 11.80 0.74 -21.88
C GLU A 474 12.57 -0.54 -22.25
N LEU A 475 13.83 -0.41 -22.69
CA LEU A 475 14.72 -1.55 -22.93
C LEU A 475 15.06 -2.30 -21.63
N TRP A 476 15.21 -1.59 -20.51
CA TRP A 476 15.37 -2.22 -19.20
C TRP A 476 14.12 -3.05 -18.83
N LEU A 477 12.90 -2.54 -19.08
CA LEU A 477 11.66 -3.26 -18.78
C LEU A 477 11.48 -4.57 -19.57
N LEU A 478 12.09 -4.72 -20.74
CA LEU A 478 12.04 -5.97 -21.52
C LEU A 478 12.83 -7.12 -20.87
N HIS A 479 13.87 -6.80 -20.10
CA HIS A 479 14.82 -7.80 -19.57
C HIS A 479 15.00 -7.71 -18.04
N GLY A 480 14.39 -6.74 -17.38
CA GLY A 480 14.51 -6.46 -15.96
C GLY A 480 13.86 -7.53 -15.09
N SER A 481 14.37 -7.69 -13.87
CA SER A 481 13.76 -8.54 -12.85
C SER A 481 14.14 -8.04 -11.46
N ARG A 482 13.48 -8.56 -10.42
CA ARG A 482 13.74 -8.23 -9.01
C ARG A 482 15.20 -8.44 -8.60
N ASP A 483 15.86 -9.45 -9.17
CA ASP A 483 17.21 -9.88 -8.79
C ASP A 483 18.32 -9.15 -9.56
N LYS A 484 17.94 -8.36 -10.59
CA LYS A 484 18.85 -7.50 -11.34
C LYS A 484 19.00 -6.14 -10.64
N LYS A 485 20.03 -5.38 -11.03
CA LYS A 485 20.18 -4.00 -10.58
C LYS A 485 18.93 -3.18 -10.94
N PRO A 486 18.44 -2.31 -10.04
CA PRO A 486 17.33 -1.42 -10.33
C PRO A 486 17.51 -0.59 -11.61
N PRO A 487 16.42 -0.16 -12.26
CA PRO A 487 16.52 0.72 -13.43
C PRO A 487 17.11 2.07 -13.03
N GLU A 488 18.22 2.43 -13.65
CA GLU A 488 18.96 3.67 -13.40
C GLU A 488 18.08 4.91 -13.69
N GLN A 489 17.25 4.83 -14.72
CA GLN A 489 16.44 5.92 -15.25
C GLN A 489 15.19 6.24 -14.41
N LEU A 490 14.90 5.50 -13.33
CA LEU A 490 13.66 5.68 -12.55
C LEU A 490 13.47 7.11 -11.96
N PRO A 491 14.51 7.83 -11.49
CA PRO A 491 14.40 9.24 -11.12
C PRO A 491 14.14 10.17 -12.31
N ILE A 492 14.63 9.81 -13.52
CA ILE A 492 14.36 10.55 -14.76
C ILE A 492 12.88 10.41 -15.14
N VAL A 493 12.31 9.21 -15.04
CA VAL A 493 10.86 9.00 -15.26
C VAL A 493 10.04 9.93 -14.37
N LEU A 494 10.39 10.07 -13.09
CA LEU A 494 9.77 11.03 -12.17
C LEU A 494 9.88 12.48 -12.66
N GLN A 495 11.04 12.90 -13.16
CA GLN A 495 11.19 14.24 -13.75
C GLN A 495 10.35 14.42 -15.01
N VAL A 496 10.23 13.39 -15.85
CA VAL A 496 9.43 13.43 -17.08
C VAL A 496 7.92 13.49 -16.82
N LEU A 497 7.41 12.98 -15.69
CA LEU A 497 6.00 13.20 -15.28
C LEU A 497 5.64 14.70 -15.20
N LEU A 498 6.63 15.56 -14.93
CA LEU A 498 6.48 17.01 -14.90
C LEU A 498 6.49 17.66 -16.29
N SER A 499 6.89 16.93 -17.34
CA SER A 499 6.67 17.32 -18.75
C SER A 499 5.18 17.34 -19.07
N GLN A 500 4.80 17.99 -20.16
CA GLN A 500 3.51 17.73 -20.83
C GLN A 500 3.71 16.75 -22.00
N VAL A 501 4.73 16.99 -22.84
CA VAL A 501 4.99 16.28 -24.10
C VAL A 501 5.19 14.78 -23.91
N HIS A 502 6.03 14.37 -22.95
CA HIS A 502 6.37 12.96 -22.74
C HIS A 502 5.61 12.30 -21.57
N ARG A 503 4.62 13.00 -20.99
CA ARG A 503 3.94 12.55 -19.76
C ARG A 503 3.24 11.22 -19.93
N LEU A 504 2.52 11.04 -21.04
CA LEU A 504 1.78 9.81 -21.33
C LEU A 504 2.76 8.62 -21.41
N ARG A 505 3.80 8.69 -22.26
CA ARG A 505 4.85 7.65 -22.36
C ARG A 505 5.51 7.36 -21.00
N ALA A 506 5.81 8.38 -20.18
CA ALA A 506 6.40 8.17 -18.87
C ALA A 506 5.45 7.49 -17.86
N LEU A 507 4.16 7.86 -17.82
CA LEU A 507 3.15 7.17 -17.01
C LEU A 507 2.92 5.73 -17.48
N VAL A 508 2.91 5.50 -18.78
CA VAL A 508 2.76 4.19 -19.43
C VAL A 508 3.90 3.25 -19.02
N LEU A 509 5.16 3.70 -19.14
CA LEU A 509 6.32 2.92 -18.72
C LEU A 509 6.40 2.75 -17.20
N LEU A 510 5.99 3.76 -16.42
CA LEU A 510 5.85 3.63 -14.97
C LEU A 510 4.81 2.56 -14.59
N GLY A 511 3.66 2.52 -15.28
CA GLY A 511 2.66 1.47 -15.13
C GLY A 511 3.28 0.08 -15.34
N ARG A 512 3.92 -0.14 -16.49
CA ARG A 512 4.64 -1.38 -16.82
C ARG A 512 5.68 -1.76 -15.75
N PHE A 513 6.38 -0.78 -15.16
CA PHE A 513 7.31 -1.03 -14.06
C PHE A 513 6.61 -1.48 -12.76
N LEU A 514 5.56 -0.77 -12.33
CA LEU A 514 4.80 -1.11 -11.12
C LEU A 514 4.11 -2.48 -11.23
N ASP A 515 3.81 -2.92 -12.45
CA ASP A 515 3.22 -4.23 -12.74
C ASP A 515 4.17 -5.40 -12.43
N MET A 516 5.48 -5.17 -12.41
CA MET A 516 6.50 -6.18 -12.05
C MET A 516 6.44 -6.60 -10.56
N GLY A 517 5.57 -5.98 -9.76
CA GLY A 517 5.17 -6.43 -8.42
C GLY A 517 5.56 -5.49 -7.27
N PRO A 518 5.25 -5.86 -6.02
CA PRO A 518 5.44 -5.05 -4.80
C PRO A 518 6.81 -4.41 -4.63
N TRP A 519 7.87 -5.10 -5.07
CA TRP A 519 9.24 -4.59 -4.97
C TRP A 519 9.48 -3.38 -5.89
N ALA A 520 8.83 -3.33 -7.05
CA ALA A 520 8.88 -2.21 -7.99
C ALA A 520 8.04 -1.03 -7.49
N VAL A 521 6.88 -1.30 -6.89
CA VAL A 521 6.05 -0.29 -6.22
C VAL A 521 6.79 0.34 -5.03
N ASP A 522 7.41 -0.47 -4.16
CA ASP A 522 8.26 -0.01 -3.04
C ASP A 522 9.43 0.86 -3.55
N LEU A 523 10.08 0.44 -4.64
CA LEU A 523 11.18 1.19 -5.24
C LEU A 523 10.73 2.54 -5.81
N ALA A 524 9.62 2.58 -6.55
CA ALA A 524 9.10 3.81 -7.13
C ALA A 524 8.62 4.80 -6.06
N LEU A 525 7.91 4.31 -5.03
CA LEU A 525 7.56 5.11 -3.86
C LEU A 525 8.81 5.62 -3.13
N SER A 526 9.87 4.81 -3.06
CA SER A 526 11.18 5.20 -2.50
C SER A 526 11.97 6.19 -3.38
N VAL A 527 11.74 6.27 -4.69
CA VAL A 527 12.24 7.37 -5.55
C VAL A 527 11.45 8.66 -5.29
N GLY A 528 10.20 8.53 -4.84
CA GLY A 528 9.32 9.65 -4.48
C GLY A 528 8.28 9.98 -5.54
N ILE A 529 7.79 9.01 -6.32
CA ILE A 529 6.74 9.26 -7.35
C ILE A 529 5.43 9.81 -6.76
N PHE A 530 5.14 9.48 -5.50
CA PHE A 530 3.82 9.66 -4.87
C PHE A 530 3.21 11.08 -5.00
N PRO A 531 3.87 12.17 -4.59
CA PRO A 531 3.30 13.52 -4.70
C PRO A 531 3.04 13.95 -6.15
N TYR A 532 3.77 13.39 -7.12
CA TYR A 532 3.57 13.70 -8.54
C TYR A 532 2.32 13.00 -9.09
N VAL A 533 2.17 11.71 -8.81
CA VAL A 533 0.98 10.92 -9.22
C VAL A 533 -0.29 11.42 -8.52
N LEU A 534 -0.20 11.83 -7.25
CA LEU A 534 -1.31 12.47 -6.52
C LEU A 534 -1.73 13.79 -7.15
N LYS A 535 -0.77 14.67 -7.48
CA LYS A 535 -1.08 15.93 -8.16
C LYS A 535 -1.65 15.72 -9.57
N LEU A 536 -1.29 14.64 -10.25
CA LEU A 536 -1.84 14.31 -11.57
C LEU A 536 -3.33 13.94 -11.54
N LEU A 537 -3.91 13.56 -10.40
CA LEU A 537 -5.37 13.41 -10.25
C LEU A 537 -6.16 14.72 -10.44
N GLN A 538 -5.48 15.87 -10.40
CA GLN A 538 -6.08 17.17 -10.70
C GLN A 538 -6.13 17.47 -12.21
N THR A 539 -5.63 16.56 -13.07
CA THR A 539 -5.65 16.76 -14.53
C THR A 539 -7.03 16.48 -15.13
N THR A 540 -7.38 17.28 -16.14
CA THR A 540 -8.61 17.10 -16.94
C THR A 540 -8.39 16.32 -18.24
N SER A 541 -7.13 15.98 -18.59
CA SER A 541 -6.81 15.21 -19.79
C SER A 541 -7.42 13.80 -19.72
N SER A 542 -8.15 13.43 -20.77
CA SER A 542 -8.81 12.14 -20.93
C SER A 542 -7.83 10.97 -20.98
N ASP A 543 -6.70 11.19 -21.63
CA ASP A 543 -5.79 10.17 -22.17
C ASP A 543 -4.89 9.58 -21.07
N LEU A 544 -4.77 10.30 -19.95
CA LEU A 544 -4.00 9.86 -18.78
C LEU A 544 -4.83 8.99 -17.82
N ARG A 545 -6.16 8.96 -17.97
CA ARG A 545 -7.06 8.46 -16.92
C ARG A 545 -6.89 6.96 -16.62
N SER A 546 -6.93 6.11 -17.64
CA SER A 546 -6.77 4.65 -17.47
C SER A 546 -5.42 4.30 -16.84
N THR A 547 -4.34 4.94 -17.30
CA THR A 547 -2.98 4.75 -16.77
C THR A 547 -2.86 5.22 -15.32
N LEU A 548 -3.49 6.34 -14.94
CA LEU A 548 -3.52 6.83 -13.56
C LEU A 548 -4.33 5.91 -12.63
N VAL A 549 -5.47 5.37 -13.09
CA VAL A 549 -6.26 4.36 -12.38
C VAL A 549 -5.43 3.11 -12.11
N PHE A 550 -4.73 2.60 -13.12
CA PHE A 550 -3.84 1.43 -12.99
C PHE A 550 -2.70 1.67 -11.99
N ILE A 551 -2.01 2.82 -12.08
CA ILE A 551 -0.94 3.19 -11.14
C ILE A 551 -1.48 3.25 -9.69
N TRP A 552 -2.63 3.87 -9.47
CA TRP A 552 -3.23 3.96 -8.13
C TRP A 552 -3.72 2.62 -7.59
N CYS A 553 -4.20 1.73 -8.46
CA CYS A 553 -4.49 0.34 -8.12
C CYS A 553 -3.21 -0.36 -7.59
N LYS A 554 -2.09 -0.31 -8.32
CA LYS A 554 -0.83 -0.93 -7.88
C LYS A 554 -0.27 -0.30 -6.60
N ILE A 555 -0.41 1.02 -6.39
CA ILE A 555 0.01 1.70 -5.15
C ILE A 555 -0.82 1.25 -3.95
N LEU A 556 -2.17 1.27 -4.04
CA LEU A 556 -3.05 0.90 -2.92
C LEU A 556 -3.08 -0.60 -2.62
N ALA A 557 -2.72 -1.44 -3.60
CA ALA A 557 -2.48 -2.86 -3.38
C ALA A 557 -1.27 -3.11 -2.45
N LEU A 558 -0.27 -2.21 -2.44
CA LEU A 558 0.88 -2.28 -1.52
C LEU A 558 0.63 -1.50 -0.21
N ASP A 559 0.32 -0.20 -0.30
CA ASP A 559 0.25 0.71 0.85
C ASP A 559 -1.11 1.42 0.94
N ARG A 560 -1.97 0.86 1.79
CA ARG A 560 -3.31 1.37 2.11
C ARG A 560 -3.31 2.72 2.84
N SER A 561 -2.21 3.10 3.50
CA SER A 561 -2.15 4.38 4.24
C SER A 561 -2.36 5.60 3.33
N CYS A 562 -2.15 5.43 2.01
CA CYS A 562 -2.40 6.43 0.98
C CYS A 562 -3.87 6.89 0.89
N GLN A 563 -4.83 6.16 1.49
CA GLN A 563 -6.23 6.58 1.59
C GLN A 563 -6.39 7.96 2.27
N VAL A 564 -5.52 8.29 3.23
CA VAL A 564 -5.57 9.57 3.95
C VAL A 564 -5.20 10.74 3.03
N ASP A 565 -4.16 10.56 2.23
CA ASP A 565 -3.69 11.56 1.27
C ASP A 565 -4.71 11.76 0.13
N LEU A 566 -5.28 10.66 -0.40
CA LEU A 566 -6.33 10.68 -1.44
C LEU A 566 -7.61 11.37 -0.98
N ILE A 567 -8.01 11.20 0.27
CA ILE A 567 -9.17 11.89 0.84
C ILE A 567 -8.86 13.36 1.10
N LYS A 568 -7.67 13.69 1.59
CA LYS A 568 -7.25 15.07 1.87
C LYS A 568 -7.21 15.95 0.63
N ASP A 569 -6.69 15.43 -0.48
CA ASP A 569 -6.54 16.18 -1.74
C ASP A 569 -7.72 15.91 -2.72
N SER A 570 -8.87 15.43 -2.20
CA SER A 570 -10.12 15.17 -2.94
C SER A 570 -10.05 14.17 -4.10
N GLY A 571 -8.98 13.36 -4.18
CA GLY A 571 -8.73 12.39 -5.25
C GLY A 571 -9.81 11.31 -5.43
N HIS A 572 -10.63 11.03 -4.41
CA HIS A 572 -11.79 10.13 -4.52
C HIS A 572 -12.77 10.54 -5.65
N HIS A 573 -13.00 11.85 -5.86
CA HIS A 573 -13.85 12.36 -6.95
C HIS A 573 -13.38 11.89 -8.34
N TYR A 574 -12.07 11.75 -8.53
CA TYR A 574 -11.48 11.31 -9.80
C TYR A 574 -11.93 9.89 -10.16
N PHE A 575 -11.85 8.96 -9.20
CA PHE A 575 -12.20 7.56 -9.41
C PHE A 575 -13.71 7.35 -9.50
N ILE A 576 -14.52 8.12 -8.76
CA ILE A 576 -15.99 8.09 -8.90
C ILE A 576 -16.38 8.56 -10.31
N LYS A 577 -15.84 9.69 -10.78
CA LYS A 577 -16.10 10.22 -12.13
C LYS A 577 -15.61 9.28 -13.23
N TYR A 578 -14.50 8.57 -13.01
CA TYR A 578 -14.01 7.56 -13.95
C TYR A 578 -14.95 6.35 -14.01
N LEU A 579 -15.37 5.81 -12.86
CA LEU A 579 -16.31 4.69 -12.79
C LEU A 579 -17.66 5.03 -13.43
N ASP A 580 -18.20 6.22 -13.18
CA ASP A 580 -19.49 6.68 -13.73
C ASP A 580 -19.43 7.09 -15.22
N SER A 581 -18.24 7.20 -15.81
CA SER A 581 -18.08 7.69 -17.18
C SER A 581 -18.82 6.82 -18.21
N VAL A 582 -19.54 7.46 -19.13
CA VAL A 582 -20.26 6.81 -20.25
C VAL A 582 -19.32 6.61 -21.47
N ASP A 583 -18.02 6.80 -21.27
CA ASP A 583 -16.99 6.72 -22.29
C ASP A 583 -16.81 5.27 -22.75
N SER A 584 -17.10 4.98 -24.02
CA SER A 584 -17.02 3.63 -24.59
C SER A 584 -15.59 3.14 -24.75
N GLN A 585 -14.60 4.02 -24.65
CA GLN A 585 -13.17 3.68 -24.62
C GLN A 585 -12.71 3.16 -23.25
N VAL A 586 -13.57 3.22 -22.22
CA VAL A 586 -13.24 2.75 -20.85
C VAL A 586 -13.78 1.33 -20.65
N ASP A 587 -12.86 0.37 -20.69
CA ASP A 587 -13.09 -1.05 -20.55
C ASP A 587 -13.50 -1.49 -19.13
N LEU A 588 -13.98 -2.74 -19.01
CA LEU A 588 -14.46 -3.26 -17.73
C LEU A 588 -13.33 -3.56 -16.73
N TYR A 589 -12.10 -3.88 -17.17
CA TYR A 589 -10.97 -4.09 -16.26
C TYR A 589 -10.55 -2.77 -15.61
N SER A 590 -10.42 -1.67 -16.36
CA SER A 590 -10.10 -0.37 -15.76
C SER A 590 -11.21 0.15 -14.83
N ARG A 591 -12.49 -0.08 -15.16
CA ARG A 591 -13.60 0.18 -14.21
C ARG A 591 -13.47 -0.64 -12.93
N ALA A 592 -13.10 -1.92 -13.03
CA ALA A 592 -12.88 -2.76 -11.86
C ALA A 592 -11.70 -2.27 -11.00
N GLN A 593 -10.63 -1.78 -11.63
CA GLN A 593 -9.49 -1.14 -10.94
C GLN A 593 -9.90 0.16 -10.22
N ALA A 594 -10.70 1.03 -10.85
CA ALA A 594 -11.23 2.22 -10.21
C ALA A 594 -12.16 1.87 -9.03
N CYS A 595 -12.98 0.83 -9.18
CA CYS A 595 -13.83 0.30 -8.11
C CYS A 595 -13.01 -0.29 -6.95
N PHE A 596 -11.90 -1.00 -7.24
CA PHE A 596 -10.94 -1.44 -6.21
C PHE A 596 -10.32 -0.25 -5.45
N VAL A 597 -9.89 0.81 -6.15
CA VAL A 597 -9.34 2.02 -5.53
C VAL A 597 -10.37 2.65 -4.57
N LEU A 598 -11.63 2.76 -4.98
CA LEU A 598 -12.73 3.26 -4.14
C LEU A 598 -13.01 2.35 -2.94
N CYS A 599 -13.02 1.03 -3.15
CA CYS A 599 -13.14 0.04 -2.09
C CYS A 599 -12.01 0.18 -1.06
N ALA A 600 -10.77 0.40 -1.51
CA ALA A 600 -9.61 0.60 -0.65
C ALA A 600 -9.64 1.94 0.11
N ILE A 601 -10.22 3.00 -0.47
CA ILE A 601 -10.44 4.30 0.21
C ILE A 601 -11.47 4.19 1.35
N CYS A 602 -12.43 3.27 1.23
CA CYS A 602 -13.48 3.03 2.22
C CYS A 602 -13.10 2.00 3.30
N ASP A 603 -12.11 1.13 3.07
CA ASP A 603 -11.80 -0.03 3.92
C ASP A 603 -11.25 0.36 5.31
N GLY A 604 -12.15 0.46 6.29
CA GLY A 604 -11.82 0.85 7.68
C GLY A 604 -11.54 2.34 7.85
N HIS A 605 -12.20 3.20 7.06
CA HIS A 605 -11.94 4.64 7.05
C HIS A 605 -13.24 5.47 6.97
N ALA A 606 -13.85 5.73 8.13
CA ALA A 606 -15.12 6.46 8.27
C ALA A 606 -15.19 7.78 7.50
N LYS A 607 -14.11 8.59 7.53
CA LYS A 607 -14.05 9.85 6.76
C LYS A 607 -14.04 9.61 5.24
N GLY A 608 -13.41 8.52 4.79
CA GLY A 608 -13.44 8.10 3.39
C GLY A 608 -14.83 7.63 2.96
N GLN A 609 -15.45 6.77 3.76
CA GLN A 609 -16.83 6.29 3.53
C GLN A 609 -17.82 7.45 3.42
N ALA A 610 -17.81 8.38 4.39
CA ALA A 610 -18.71 9.52 4.42
C ALA A 610 -18.52 10.48 3.22
N LEU A 611 -17.28 10.77 2.84
CA LEU A 611 -17.00 11.63 1.68
C LEU A 611 -17.33 10.94 0.36
N CYS A 612 -17.02 9.66 0.20
CA CYS A 612 -17.42 8.90 -0.99
C CYS A 612 -18.94 8.80 -1.13
N ALA A 613 -19.68 8.61 -0.03
CA ALA A 613 -21.14 8.65 -0.04
C ALA A 613 -21.69 10.04 -0.42
N ALA A 614 -21.15 11.12 0.15
CA ALA A 614 -21.50 12.49 -0.21
C ALA A 614 -21.19 12.83 -1.69
N SER A 615 -20.13 12.25 -2.25
CA SER A 615 -19.80 12.31 -3.69
C SER A 615 -20.62 11.33 -4.56
N ASN A 616 -21.76 10.83 -4.07
CA ASN A 616 -22.71 9.98 -4.78
C ASN A 616 -22.19 8.59 -5.22
N LEU A 617 -21.19 8.02 -4.53
CA LEU A 617 -20.66 6.69 -4.86
C LEU A 617 -21.74 5.59 -4.82
N LEU A 618 -22.67 5.64 -3.86
CA LEU A 618 -23.71 4.63 -3.70
C LEU A 618 -24.56 4.46 -4.97
N ALA A 619 -25.09 5.55 -5.51
CA ALA A 619 -25.90 5.52 -6.73
C ALA A 619 -25.08 5.03 -7.95
N VAL A 620 -23.79 5.39 -8.04
CA VAL A 620 -22.89 4.91 -9.12
C VAL A 620 -22.67 3.39 -9.01
N LEU A 621 -22.41 2.86 -7.81
CA LEU A 621 -22.26 1.41 -7.59
C LEU A 621 -23.54 0.65 -7.96
N LEU A 622 -24.71 1.13 -7.52
CA LEU A 622 -25.99 0.49 -7.79
C LEU A 622 -26.42 0.63 -9.26
N LYS A 623 -26.11 1.74 -9.93
CA LYS A 623 -26.28 1.92 -11.40
C LYS A 623 -25.51 0.83 -12.16
N TRP A 624 -24.24 0.58 -11.82
CA TRP A 624 -23.43 -0.44 -12.48
C TRP A 624 -23.84 -1.87 -12.11
N LEU A 625 -24.26 -2.14 -10.87
CA LEU A 625 -24.81 -3.46 -10.52
C LEU A 625 -26.09 -3.76 -11.31
N ARG A 626 -26.98 -2.77 -11.51
CA ARG A 626 -28.19 -2.91 -12.32
C ARG A 626 -27.89 -3.07 -13.82
N SER A 627 -26.91 -2.36 -14.37
CA SER A 627 -26.59 -2.43 -15.81
C SER A 627 -25.86 -3.72 -16.23
N LEU A 628 -25.26 -4.45 -15.28
CA LEU A 628 -24.57 -5.72 -15.52
C LEU A 628 -25.49 -6.95 -15.30
N PHE A 629 -26.79 -6.72 -15.06
CA PHE A 629 -27.84 -7.74 -14.91
C PHE A 629 -28.69 -7.89 -16.21
N PRO A 630 -29.24 -9.07 -16.52
CA PRO A 630 -29.16 -10.33 -15.77
C PRO A 630 -27.94 -11.21 -16.16
N PRO A 631 -27.37 -11.98 -15.21
CA PRO A 631 -26.17 -12.81 -15.42
C PRO A 631 -26.44 -14.14 -16.16
N GLN A 632 -27.44 -14.18 -17.05
CA GLN A 632 -27.87 -15.40 -17.76
C GLN A 632 -27.30 -15.52 -19.19
N VAL A 633 -26.65 -14.47 -19.70
CA VAL A 633 -25.72 -14.61 -20.84
C VAL A 633 -24.39 -15.10 -20.24
N PRO A 634 -23.76 -16.17 -20.76
CA PRO A 634 -22.43 -16.56 -20.30
C PRO A 634 -21.48 -15.36 -20.41
N PHE A 635 -20.56 -15.18 -19.46
CA PHE A 635 -19.70 -14.00 -19.31
C PHE A 635 -18.77 -13.77 -20.51
N SER A 636 -19.32 -13.31 -21.64
CA SER A 636 -18.64 -13.20 -22.93
C SER A 636 -17.94 -11.85 -23.15
N THR A 637 -18.04 -10.95 -22.17
CA THR A 637 -17.30 -9.68 -22.14
C THR A 637 -16.19 -9.77 -21.09
N PRO A 638 -14.90 -9.72 -21.50
CA PRO A 638 -13.77 -9.73 -20.57
C PRO A 638 -13.89 -8.66 -19.47
N GLY A 639 -13.47 -8.99 -18.25
CA GLY A 639 -13.52 -8.10 -17.09
C GLY A 639 -14.88 -7.95 -16.40
N HIS A 640 -16.00 -8.42 -16.99
CA HIS A 640 -17.33 -8.35 -16.37
C HIS A 640 -17.41 -9.05 -14.99
N PRO A 641 -16.91 -10.30 -14.80
CA PRO A 641 -16.90 -10.95 -13.48
C PRO A 641 -16.06 -10.19 -12.44
N LEU A 642 -14.95 -9.58 -12.88
CA LEU A 642 -14.05 -8.84 -12.01
C LEU A 642 -14.69 -7.54 -11.51
N LEU A 643 -15.39 -6.82 -12.40
CA LEU A 643 -16.13 -5.61 -12.05
C LEU A 643 -17.28 -5.92 -11.10
N LEU A 644 -18.12 -6.94 -11.37
CA LEU A 644 -19.21 -7.34 -10.47
C LEU A 644 -18.71 -7.66 -9.05
N LYS A 645 -17.65 -8.46 -8.94
CA LYS A 645 -17.01 -8.78 -7.65
C LYS A 645 -16.58 -7.51 -6.91
N TRP A 646 -15.92 -6.58 -7.60
CA TRP A 646 -15.45 -5.34 -6.98
C TRP A 646 -16.57 -4.37 -6.61
N LEU A 647 -17.65 -4.29 -7.39
CA LEU A 647 -18.84 -3.51 -7.06
C LEU A 647 -19.47 -4.00 -5.75
N CYS A 648 -19.60 -5.32 -5.58
CA CYS A 648 -20.13 -5.93 -4.34
C CYS A 648 -19.25 -5.61 -3.12
N LEU A 649 -17.93 -5.78 -3.26
CA LEU A 649 -16.96 -5.47 -2.19
C LEU A 649 -16.94 -3.97 -1.85
N CYS A 650 -16.97 -3.09 -2.86
CA CYS A 650 -16.97 -1.65 -2.67
C CYS A 650 -18.27 -1.16 -2.00
N LEU A 651 -19.42 -1.73 -2.38
CA LEU A 651 -20.71 -1.45 -1.74
C LEU A 651 -20.71 -1.90 -0.28
N GLY A 652 -20.21 -3.11 -0.01
CA GLY A 652 -20.02 -3.62 1.35
C GLY A 652 -19.12 -2.71 2.18
N LYS A 653 -17.94 -2.33 1.67
CA LYS A 653 -17.00 -1.44 2.37
C LYS A 653 -17.49 0.00 2.53
N LEU A 654 -18.33 0.50 1.63
CA LEU A 654 -18.99 1.80 1.79
C LEU A 654 -20.03 1.77 2.94
N CYS A 655 -20.76 0.67 3.06
CA CYS A 655 -21.80 0.48 4.09
C CYS A 655 -21.25 -0.02 5.45
N GLN A 656 -20.06 -0.64 5.45
CA GLN A 656 -19.51 -1.32 6.62
C GLN A 656 -19.49 -0.40 7.85
N ASP A 657 -20.23 -0.79 8.87
CA ASP A 657 -20.28 -0.15 10.20
C ASP A 657 -20.74 1.33 10.15
N MET A 658 -21.43 1.71 9.06
CA MET A 658 -22.04 3.03 8.83
C MET A 658 -23.58 2.89 8.72
N PRO A 659 -24.33 3.14 9.81
CA PRO A 659 -25.77 2.82 9.86
C PRO A 659 -26.62 3.66 8.88
N GLU A 660 -26.30 4.95 8.71
CA GLU A 660 -26.99 5.85 7.77
C GLU A 660 -26.81 5.40 6.31
N ILE A 661 -25.56 5.16 5.91
CA ILE A 661 -25.21 4.76 4.53
C ILE A 661 -25.80 3.39 4.19
N SER A 662 -25.73 2.43 5.12
CA SER A 662 -26.34 1.11 4.93
C SER A 662 -27.87 1.16 4.84
N LEU A 663 -28.54 2.06 5.59
CA LEU A 663 -29.99 2.28 5.46
C LEU A 663 -30.35 2.92 4.10
N MET A 664 -29.56 3.86 3.61
CA MET A 664 -29.73 4.42 2.26
C MET A 664 -29.57 3.33 1.18
N ALA A 665 -28.55 2.49 1.29
CA ALA A 665 -28.33 1.37 0.37
C ALA A 665 -29.50 0.38 0.38
N ILE A 666 -30.05 0.04 1.55
CA ILE A 666 -31.25 -0.78 1.70
C ILE A 666 -32.44 -0.13 0.97
N ARG A 667 -32.70 1.18 1.21
CA ARG A 667 -33.80 1.91 0.58
C ARG A 667 -33.68 2.01 -0.95
N GLU A 668 -32.48 1.96 -1.51
CA GLU A 668 -32.24 1.88 -2.96
C GLU A 668 -32.26 0.44 -3.53
N GLY A 669 -32.62 -0.58 -2.75
CA GLY A 669 -32.73 -1.98 -3.21
C GLY A 669 -31.40 -2.71 -3.35
N ALA A 670 -30.37 -2.32 -2.59
CA ALA A 670 -29.07 -3.00 -2.59
C ALA A 670 -29.17 -4.48 -2.16
N ALA A 671 -30.06 -4.80 -1.22
CA ALA A 671 -30.22 -6.15 -0.70
C ALA A 671 -30.73 -7.12 -1.78
N ASP A 672 -31.75 -6.72 -2.55
CA ASP A 672 -32.34 -7.50 -3.63
C ASP A 672 -31.34 -7.83 -4.73
N LEU A 673 -30.54 -6.82 -5.15
CA LEU A 673 -29.52 -6.98 -6.18
C LEU A 673 -28.41 -7.96 -5.75
N LEU A 674 -27.95 -7.85 -4.50
CA LEU A 674 -26.92 -8.73 -3.96
C LEU A 674 -27.46 -10.15 -3.71
N VAL A 675 -28.73 -10.31 -3.31
CA VAL A 675 -29.36 -11.64 -3.19
C VAL A 675 -29.47 -12.35 -4.54
N GLN A 676 -29.81 -11.63 -5.62
CA GLN A 676 -29.83 -12.22 -6.97
C GLN A 676 -28.44 -12.69 -7.44
N LEU A 677 -27.34 -12.16 -6.88
CA LEU A 677 -25.98 -12.63 -7.16
C LEU A 677 -25.59 -13.92 -6.43
N LEU A 678 -26.41 -14.42 -5.50
CA LEU A 678 -26.11 -15.65 -4.75
C LEU A 678 -26.27 -16.94 -5.57
N THR A 679 -26.81 -16.87 -6.80
CA THR A 679 -27.01 -18.04 -7.67
C THR A 679 -26.10 -18.07 -8.91
N VAL A 680 -25.23 -17.07 -9.08
CA VAL A 680 -24.32 -17.00 -10.25
C VAL A 680 -23.23 -18.08 -10.19
N ALA A 681 -22.71 -18.49 -11.35
CA ALA A 681 -21.73 -19.58 -11.44
C ALA A 681 -20.40 -19.30 -10.70
N SER A 682 -19.88 -18.07 -10.75
CA SER A 682 -18.60 -17.69 -10.11
C SER A 682 -18.70 -17.68 -8.58
N PRO A 683 -17.87 -18.47 -7.87
CA PRO A 683 -17.86 -18.46 -6.41
C PRO A 683 -17.31 -17.17 -5.79
N GLU A 684 -16.47 -16.38 -6.48
CA GLU A 684 -16.03 -15.09 -5.92
C GLU A 684 -17.14 -14.05 -5.94
N ILE A 685 -17.98 -14.03 -6.99
CA ILE A 685 -19.11 -13.11 -7.04
C ILE A 685 -20.10 -13.47 -5.94
N ARG A 686 -20.41 -14.77 -5.75
CA ARG A 686 -21.24 -15.23 -4.63
C ARG A 686 -20.63 -14.82 -3.28
N ALA A 687 -19.34 -15.06 -3.05
CA ALA A 687 -18.67 -14.69 -1.79
C ALA A 687 -18.63 -13.16 -1.57
N ALA A 688 -18.39 -12.37 -2.62
CA ALA A 688 -18.40 -10.91 -2.55
C ALA A 688 -19.82 -10.36 -2.30
N ALA A 689 -20.85 -11.00 -2.87
CA ALA A 689 -22.24 -10.68 -2.59
C ALA A 689 -22.60 -10.98 -1.12
N VAL A 690 -22.23 -12.15 -0.60
CA VAL A 690 -22.39 -12.49 0.83
C VAL A 690 -21.67 -11.47 1.74
N CYS A 691 -20.43 -11.08 1.40
CA CYS A 691 -19.72 -10.02 2.14
C CYS A 691 -20.47 -8.67 2.09
N GLY A 692 -21.00 -8.28 0.93
CA GLY A 692 -21.82 -7.07 0.76
C GLY A 692 -23.09 -7.10 1.61
N LEU A 693 -23.83 -8.21 1.56
CA LEU A 693 -25.02 -8.45 2.38
C LEU A 693 -24.72 -8.38 3.88
N GLY A 694 -23.61 -8.99 4.31
CA GLY A 694 -23.19 -8.93 5.71
C GLY A 694 -22.90 -7.49 6.19
N CYS A 695 -22.45 -6.61 5.31
CA CYS A 695 -22.24 -5.19 5.62
C CYS A 695 -23.54 -4.35 5.61
N LEU A 696 -24.63 -4.85 5.00
CA LEU A 696 -25.96 -4.23 5.09
C LEU A 696 -26.68 -4.60 6.39
N VAL A 697 -26.41 -5.78 6.96
CA VAL A 697 -26.94 -6.20 8.26
C VAL A 697 -26.39 -5.31 9.38
N HIS A 698 -27.29 -4.79 10.22
CA HIS A 698 -26.92 -4.05 11.43
C HIS A 698 -26.02 -4.91 12.35
N SER A 699 -24.97 -4.32 12.92
CA SER A 699 -24.03 -5.03 13.80
C SER A 699 -23.31 -4.04 14.70
N CYS A 700 -23.22 -4.34 15.99
CA CYS A 700 -22.34 -3.64 16.93
C CYS A 700 -20.91 -4.21 16.82
N PRO A 701 -19.85 -3.40 16.59
CA PRO A 701 -18.48 -3.90 16.42
C PRO A 701 -17.84 -4.50 17.67
N GLU A 702 -18.05 -3.89 18.85
CA GLU A 702 -17.50 -4.33 20.14
C GLU A 702 -18.36 -3.77 21.29
N VAL A 703 -18.64 -4.59 22.32
CA VAL A 703 -19.45 -4.17 23.48
C VAL A 703 -18.52 -3.57 24.53
N ASP A 704 -18.25 -2.27 24.40
CA ASP A 704 -17.61 -1.50 25.47
C ASP A 704 -18.66 -1.25 26.57
N LEU A 705 -18.70 -2.14 27.57
CA LEU A 705 -19.69 -2.18 28.67
C LEU A 705 -19.74 -0.89 29.53
N SER A 706 -18.85 0.06 29.26
CA SER A 706 -18.74 1.38 29.88
C SER A 706 -19.66 2.45 29.22
N SER A 707 -20.29 2.16 28.07
CA SER A 707 -21.07 3.13 27.29
C SER A 707 -22.44 2.61 26.87
N MET A 708 -23.47 2.85 27.70
CA MET A 708 -24.87 2.51 27.37
C MET A 708 -25.49 3.40 26.28
N ASP A 709 -24.87 4.55 25.97
CA ASP A 709 -25.41 5.56 25.03
C ASP A 709 -24.82 5.50 23.61
N HIS A 710 -24.02 4.47 23.26
CA HIS A 710 -23.46 4.38 21.91
C HIS A 710 -24.55 4.08 20.86
N PRO A 711 -24.67 4.83 19.73
CA PRO A 711 -25.71 4.62 18.71
C PRO A 711 -25.65 3.28 17.93
N LEU A 712 -24.83 2.32 18.37
CA LEU A 712 -24.76 0.95 17.86
C LEU A 712 -25.24 -0.10 18.91
N ASN A 713 -25.64 0.32 20.11
CA ASN A 713 -26.34 -0.49 21.11
C ASN A 713 -27.87 -0.45 20.96
N VAL A 714 -28.38 0.27 19.96
CA VAL A 714 -29.82 0.39 19.69
C VAL A 714 -30.29 -0.81 18.87
N MET A 715 -31.44 -1.38 19.20
CA MET A 715 -32.07 -2.42 18.38
C MET A 715 -32.26 -1.95 16.92
N PRO A 716 -32.19 -2.85 15.92
CA PRO A 716 -32.38 -2.47 14.52
C PRO A 716 -33.73 -1.79 14.33
N THR A 717 -33.70 -0.61 13.70
CA THR A 717 -34.90 0.18 13.37
C THR A 717 -35.84 -0.59 12.45
N ASP A 718 -37.16 -0.52 12.68
CA ASP A 718 -38.18 -1.27 11.93
C ASP A 718 -38.01 -1.20 10.40
N ASP A 719 -37.64 -0.03 9.86
CA ASP A 719 -37.29 0.22 8.45
C ASP A 719 -36.31 -0.78 7.81
N ARG A 720 -35.42 -1.41 8.60
CA ARG A 720 -34.40 -2.36 8.12
C ARG A 720 -34.87 -3.81 8.13
N LEU A 721 -35.81 -4.15 9.01
CA LEU A 721 -36.21 -5.52 9.28
C LEU A 721 -36.68 -6.29 8.04
N PRO A 722 -37.44 -5.72 7.07
CA PRO A 722 -37.83 -6.43 5.86
C PRO A 722 -36.62 -6.86 5.00
N ALA A 723 -35.62 -5.99 4.88
CA ALA A 723 -34.40 -6.28 4.13
C ALA A 723 -33.51 -7.29 4.87
N GLU A 724 -33.36 -7.16 6.18
CA GLU A 724 -32.58 -8.10 7.00
C GLU A 724 -33.25 -9.50 7.04
N GLN A 725 -34.59 -9.58 7.01
CA GLN A 725 -35.34 -10.84 6.82
C GLN A 725 -35.15 -11.44 5.43
N LEU A 726 -35.16 -10.62 4.36
CA LEU A 726 -34.86 -11.06 2.99
C LEU A 726 -33.45 -11.64 2.90
N ILE A 727 -32.46 -10.98 3.50
CA ILE A 727 -31.07 -11.46 3.57
C ILE A 727 -31.02 -12.79 4.33
N ALA A 728 -31.60 -12.86 5.53
CA ALA A 728 -31.65 -14.07 6.35
C ALA A 728 -32.24 -15.27 5.60
N ASN A 729 -33.34 -15.08 4.88
CA ASN A 729 -33.99 -16.14 4.12
C ASN A 729 -33.18 -16.56 2.88
N ALA A 730 -32.54 -15.62 2.18
CA ALA A 730 -31.72 -15.91 1.02
C ALA A 730 -30.44 -16.70 1.38
N VAL A 731 -29.69 -16.25 2.40
CA VAL A 731 -28.39 -16.87 2.75
C VAL A 731 -28.54 -18.28 3.29
N ARG A 732 -29.69 -18.62 3.89
CA ARG A 732 -30.05 -20.00 4.29
C ARG A 732 -30.07 -20.99 3.12
N GLN A 733 -30.38 -20.54 1.91
CA GLN A 733 -30.37 -21.39 0.70
C GLN A 733 -28.93 -21.70 0.22
N VAL A 734 -27.93 -20.97 0.73
CA VAL A 734 -26.52 -20.99 0.28
C VAL A 734 -25.60 -21.63 1.34
N VAL A 735 -26.16 -22.15 2.45
CA VAL A 735 -25.39 -22.83 3.52
C VAL A 735 -24.57 -24.01 2.99
N TYR A 736 -25.09 -24.70 1.97
CA TYR A 736 -24.44 -25.84 1.31
C TYR A 736 -23.67 -25.46 0.03
N ASP A 737 -23.21 -24.20 -0.12
CA ASP A 737 -22.44 -23.80 -1.30
C ASP A 737 -21.21 -24.72 -1.49
N PRO A 738 -20.95 -25.26 -2.69
CA PRO A 738 -19.80 -26.13 -2.92
C PRO A 738 -18.45 -25.43 -2.61
N SER A 739 -18.39 -24.10 -2.68
CA SER A 739 -17.20 -23.32 -2.41
C SER A 739 -17.00 -23.02 -0.91
N VAL A 740 -15.87 -23.48 -0.39
CA VAL A 740 -15.36 -23.13 0.95
C VAL A 740 -15.26 -21.59 1.12
N LEU A 741 -14.96 -20.85 0.06
CA LEU A 741 -14.85 -19.39 0.10
C LEU A 741 -16.19 -18.73 0.46
N VAL A 742 -17.29 -19.17 -0.16
CA VAL A 742 -18.64 -18.64 0.09
C VAL A 742 -19.08 -18.97 1.51
N ARG A 743 -18.88 -20.22 1.96
CA ARG A 743 -19.20 -20.65 3.33
C ARG A 743 -18.38 -19.95 4.42
N CYS A 744 -17.13 -19.55 4.13
CA CYS A 744 -16.35 -18.71 5.03
C CYS A 744 -16.96 -17.31 5.21
N GLU A 745 -17.31 -16.63 4.11
CA GLU A 745 -17.94 -15.29 4.19
C GLU A 745 -19.35 -15.38 4.82
N LEU A 746 -20.07 -16.49 4.62
CA LEU A 746 -21.37 -16.74 5.25
C LEU A 746 -21.27 -16.83 6.78
N ALA A 747 -20.22 -17.47 7.31
CA ALA A 747 -19.96 -17.46 8.75
C ALA A 747 -19.68 -16.03 9.28
N VAL A 748 -19.01 -15.18 8.51
CA VAL A 748 -18.81 -13.75 8.88
C VAL A 748 -20.13 -12.98 8.89
N LEU A 749 -21.00 -13.22 7.90
CA LEU A 749 -22.36 -12.64 7.87
C LEU A 749 -23.16 -13.06 9.10
N TYR A 750 -23.17 -14.35 9.45
CA TYR A 750 -23.87 -14.81 10.65
C TYR A 750 -23.28 -14.24 11.93
N ALA A 751 -21.96 -14.04 12.04
CA ALA A 751 -21.36 -13.35 13.19
C ALA A 751 -21.90 -11.92 13.35
N ARG A 752 -22.09 -11.18 12.26
CA ARG A 752 -22.67 -9.83 12.27
C ARG A 752 -24.15 -9.86 12.64
N PHE A 753 -24.92 -10.80 12.07
CA PHE A 753 -26.34 -10.98 12.37
C PHE A 753 -26.57 -11.33 13.86
N VAL A 754 -25.78 -12.24 14.42
CA VAL A 754 -25.85 -12.59 15.86
C VAL A 754 -25.56 -11.38 16.75
N ARG A 755 -24.61 -10.52 16.37
CA ARG A 755 -24.28 -9.29 17.13
C ARG A 755 -25.38 -8.24 17.04
N GLY A 756 -25.95 -8.00 15.86
CA GLY A 756 -27.02 -7.01 15.67
C GLY A 756 -28.36 -7.41 16.29
N HIS A 757 -28.69 -8.71 16.25
CA HIS A 757 -29.98 -9.24 16.69
C HIS A 757 -29.88 -10.04 18.01
N ALA A 758 -28.91 -9.72 18.87
CA ALA A 758 -28.56 -10.51 20.04
C ALA A 758 -29.77 -10.89 20.93
N ALA A 759 -30.68 -9.95 21.20
CA ALA A 759 -31.88 -10.20 22.01
C ALA A 759 -32.79 -11.29 21.39
N PHE A 760 -33.10 -11.18 20.09
CA PHE A 760 -33.93 -12.16 19.37
C PHE A 760 -33.24 -13.51 19.22
N VAL A 761 -31.91 -13.52 19.08
CA VAL A 761 -31.11 -14.76 19.04
C VAL A 761 -31.14 -15.45 20.41
N GLN A 762 -30.98 -14.73 21.52
CA GLN A 762 -31.09 -15.31 22.87
C GLN A 762 -32.49 -15.85 23.16
N GLU A 763 -33.55 -15.17 22.72
CA GLU A 763 -34.92 -15.70 22.85
C GLU A 763 -35.11 -16.99 22.05
N ALA A 764 -34.63 -17.03 20.80
CA ALA A 764 -34.68 -18.21 19.95
C ALA A 764 -33.89 -19.38 20.57
N LEU A 765 -32.69 -19.12 21.10
CA LEU A 765 -31.87 -20.09 21.84
C LEU A 765 -32.61 -20.63 23.07
N ALA A 766 -33.17 -19.76 23.91
CA ALA A 766 -33.96 -20.18 25.06
C ALA A 766 -35.20 -21.00 24.65
N SER A 767 -35.81 -20.73 23.48
CA SER A 767 -36.90 -21.55 22.94
C SER A 767 -36.43 -22.92 22.46
N GLN A 768 -35.26 -23.01 21.80
CA GLN A 768 -34.68 -24.26 21.30
C GLN A 768 -34.22 -25.16 22.46
N SER A 769 -33.58 -24.58 23.49
CA SER A 769 -33.17 -25.29 24.70
C SER A 769 -34.37 -25.84 25.49
N ARG A 770 -35.47 -25.07 25.60
CA ARG A 770 -36.72 -25.56 26.21
C ARG A 770 -37.29 -26.75 25.45
N ARG A 771 -37.41 -26.66 24.12
CA ARG A 771 -37.87 -27.80 23.28
C ARG A 771 -36.99 -29.03 23.41
N LEU A 772 -35.66 -28.86 23.52
CA LEU A 772 -34.73 -29.97 23.72
C LEU A 772 -34.91 -30.62 25.09
N LEU A 773 -35.10 -29.82 26.15
CA LEU A 773 -35.40 -30.32 27.50
C LEU A 773 -36.75 -31.05 27.53
N ASP A 774 -37.79 -30.50 26.91
CA ASP A 774 -39.11 -31.14 26.79
C ASP A 774 -39.04 -32.47 25.99
N PHE A 775 -38.25 -32.51 24.92
CA PHE A 775 -37.98 -33.73 24.15
C PHE A 775 -37.23 -34.78 25.00
N LEU A 776 -36.19 -34.38 25.75
CA LEU A 776 -35.46 -35.30 26.63
C LEU A 776 -36.33 -35.78 27.81
N HIS A 777 -37.23 -34.94 28.34
CA HIS A 777 -38.18 -35.33 29.37
C HIS A 777 -39.23 -36.31 28.84
N THR A 778 -39.81 -36.04 27.67
CA THR A 778 -40.78 -36.95 27.03
C THR A 778 -40.14 -38.25 26.56
N HIS A 779 -38.88 -38.23 26.10
CA HIS A 779 -38.15 -39.45 25.74
C HIS A 779 -37.80 -40.30 26.99
N ARG A 780 -37.30 -39.70 28.07
CA ARG A 780 -37.13 -40.43 29.36
C ARG A 780 -38.44 -40.94 29.94
N GLN A 781 -39.55 -40.21 29.78
CA GLN A 781 -40.87 -40.71 30.16
C GLN A 781 -41.29 -41.90 29.28
N ALA A 782 -41.04 -41.86 27.97
CA ALA A 782 -41.32 -42.98 27.08
C ALA A 782 -40.45 -44.21 27.42
N GLU A 783 -39.16 -44.03 27.72
CA GLU A 783 -38.28 -45.10 28.22
C GLU A 783 -38.74 -45.65 29.57
N ALA A 784 -39.12 -44.78 30.52
CA ALA A 784 -39.64 -45.19 31.82
C ALA A 784 -40.97 -45.93 31.71
N VAL A 785 -41.86 -45.52 30.80
CA VAL A 785 -43.13 -46.20 30.51
C VAL A 785 -42.88 -47.53 29.78
N ALA A 786 -41.92 -47.61 28.86
CA ALA A 786 -41.52 -48.87 28.23
C ALA A 786 -40.89 -49.84 29.24
N ALA A 787 -40.05 -49.36 30.15
CA ALA A 787 -39.49 -50.14 31.25
C ALA A 787 -40.58 -50.60 32.25
N ALA A 788 -41.54 -49.73 32.56
CA ALA A 788 -42.68 -50.07 33.41
C ALA A 788 -43.61 -51.10 32.71
N ALA A 789 -43.82 -51.01 31.41
CA ALA A 789 -44.58 -51.99 30.63
C ALA A 789 -43.87 -53.35 30.58
N ALA A 790 -42.54 -53.36 30.44
CA ALA A 790 -41.71 -54.57 30.53
C ALA A 790 -41.67 -55.19 31.94
N ALA A 791 -41.83 -54.37 33.00
CA ALA A 791 -42.04 -54.87 34.36
C ALA A 791 -43.47 -55.42 34.57
N SER A 792 -44.47 -54.78 33.96
CA SER A 792 -45.89 -55.15 34.07
C SER A 792 -46.20 -56.48 33.38
N SER A 793 -45.51 -56.83 32.29
CA SER A 793 -45.67 -58.13 31.61
C SER A 793 -45.13 -59.33 32.39
N ARG A 794 -44.45 -59.10 33.53
CA ARG A 794 -43.98 -60.15 34.45
C ARG A 794 -44.86 -60.33 35.70
N GLY A 795 -45.98 -59.59 35.82
CA GLY A 795 -46.83 -59.56 37.00
C GLY A 795 -48.29 -59.98 36.76
N GLY A 796 -48.53 -61.23 36.32
CA GLY A 796 -49.88 -61.76 36.14
C GLY A 796 -50.00 -63.24 36.50
N GLY A 797 -50.53 -63.55 37.69
CA GLY A 797 -50.60 -64.94 38.17
C GLY A 797 -51.20 -65.13 39.57
N GLY A 798 -52.50 -64.89 39.71
CA GLY A 798 -53.30 -65.33 40.85
C GLY A 798 -54.80 -65.17 40.53
N GLY A 799 -55.72 -66.04 40.95
CA GLY A 799 -55.59 -67.26 41.74
C GLY A 799 -56.89 -67.52 42.50
N TYR A 800 -57.62 -68.59 42.18
CA TYR A 800 -58.83 -69.01 42.90
C TYR A 800 -59.08 -70.52 42.71
N GLY A 801 -59.60 -71.16 43.77
CA GLY A 801 -60.16 -72.52 43.72
C GLY A 801 -59.20 -73.60 44.21
N GLY A 802 -59.42 -74.08 45.44
CA GLY A 802 -58.86 -75.36 45.89
C GLY A 802 -59.95 -76.42 46.02
N SER A 803 -59.58 -77.70 45.92
CA SER A 803 -60.08 -78.79 46.78
C SER A 803 -59.52 -80.16 46.33
N GLY A 804 -59.11 -80.99 47.29
CA GLY A 804 -59.10 -82.45 47.18
C GLY A 804 -57.85 -83.14 46.58
N GLY A 805 -57.40 -84.22 47.22
CA GLY A 805 -56.55 -85.25 46.59
C GLY A 805 -55.32 -85.68 47.40
N ASP A 806 -55.45 -86.79 48.13
CA ASP A 806 -54.41 -87.50 48.86
C ASP A 806 -53.12 -87.85 48.06
N GLY A 807 -52.00 -88.05 48.76
CA GLY A 807 -50.81 -88.70 48.21
C GLY A 807 -49.58 -88.63 49.13
N SER A 808 -49.18 -89.76 49.73
CA SER A 808 -48.10 -89.85 50.72
C SER A 808 -46.77 -90.36 50.14
N ALA A 809 -45.65 -89.95 50.77
CA ALA A 809 -44.27 -90.45 50.61
C ALA A 809 -43.61 -90.28 49.22
N GLY A 810 -42.27 -90.16 49.09
CA GLY A 810 -41.22 -90.00 50.10
C GLY A 810 -39.81 -90.20 49.50
N SER A 811 -38.79 -89.64 50.17
CA SER A 811 -37.35 -90.02 50.10
C SER A 811 -36.58 -90.04 48.75
N GLY A 812 -35.68 -89.05 48.60
CA GLY A 812 -34.24 -89.30 48.35
C GLY A 812 -33.73 -89.45 46.90
N GLY A 813 -32.44 -89.11 46.68
CA GLY A 813 -31.68 -89.61 45.52
C GLY A 813 -30.87 -88.58 44.71
N SER A 814 -29.59 -88.46 45.03
CA SER A 814 -28.49 -87.80 44.30
C SER A 814 -28.08 -88.42 42.94
N GLY A 815 -27.40 -87.63 42.08
CA GLY A 815 -26.56 -88.10 40.94
C GLY A 815 -26.76 -87.25 39.67
N GLU A 816 -25.83 -86.39 39.22
CA GLU A 816 -24.52 -86.60 38.55
C GLU A 816 -24.55 -86.72 36.98
N ARG A 817 -23.90 -85.73 36.33
CA ARG A 817 -23.05 -85.76 35.10
C ARG A 817 -23.56 -86.23 33.71
N GLY A 818 -23.00 -85.57 32.68
CA GLY A 818 -22.99 -85.96 31.24
C GLY A 818 -23.56 -84.85 30.34
N ALA A 819 -22.89 -84.14 29.41
CA ALA A 819 -21.75 -84.37 28.48
C ALA A 819 -22.13 -84.94 27.09
N GLY A 820 -21.65 -84.31 26.01
CA GLY A 820 -21.95 -84.60 24.58
C GLY A 820 -22.88 -83.52 23.97
N ALA A 821 -22.57 -82.72 22.94
CA ALA A 821 -21.71 -82.77 21.74
C ALA A 821 -22.41 -83.30 20.46
N ASP A 822 -21.92 -82.84 19.30
CA ASP A 822 -22.36 -83.10 17.90
C ASP A 822 -23.66 -82.39 17.44
N GLY A 823 -23.83 -81.94 16.18
CA GLY A 823 -22.93 -81.85 15.01
C GLY A 823 -23.66 -81.47 13.70
N TYR A 824 -22.91 -81.13 12.63
CA TYR A 824 -23.35 -80.88 11.22
C TYR A 824 -24.18 -79.60 10.89
N GLY A 825 -24.07 -78.96 9.69
CA GLY A 825 -23.08 -79.11 8.61
C GLY A 825 -23.56 -78.77 7.16
N ILE A 826 -23.26 -77.55 6.66
CA ILE A 826 -22.86 -77.17 5.27
C ILE A 826 -23.70 -77.70 4.05
N SER A 827 -24.37 -76.83 3.26
CA SER A 827 -24.03 -76.39 1.85
C SER A 827 -25.31 -75.91 1.09
N SER A 828 -25.34 -75.42 -0.18
CA SER A 828 -24.62 -74.30 -0.87
C SER A 828 -25.20 -74.05 -2.30
N GLY A 829 -25.28 -72.81 -2.83
CA GLY A 829 -25.72 -72.55 -4.23
C GLY A 829 -25.81 -71.05 -4.66
N ASN A 830 -25.58 -70.74 -5.95
CA ASN A 830 -25.28 -69.39 -6.48
C ASN A 830 -26.47 -68.53 -6.99
N SER A 831 -26.37 -67.20 -6.78
CA SER A 831 -26.53 -66.00 -7.68
C SER A 831 -27.38 -66.07 -8.98
N PRO A 832 -28.06 -64.98 -9.47
CA PRO A 832 -27.45 -63.62 -9.64
C PRO A 832 -28.35 -62.33 -9.62
N GLN A 833 -27.64 -61.17 -9.66
CA GLN A 833 -27.96 -59.85 -10.28
C GLN A 833 -29.09 -58.87 -9.81
N THR A 834 -28.62 -57.71 -9.30
CA THR A 834 -29.03 -56.29 -9.56
C THR A 834 -30.50 -55.83 -9.68
N GLY A 835 -30.88 -54.83 -8.86
CA GLY A 835 -32.06 -53.95 -9.04
C GLY A 835 -31.99 -52.67 -8.19
N ALA A 836 -32.54 -51.55 -8.68
CA ALA A 836 -32.42 -50.19 -8.12
C ALA A 836 -33.52 -49.84 -7.07
N PRO A 837 -33.36 -48.78 -6.23
CA PRO A 837 -34.35 -48.40 -5.22
C PRO A 837 -35.54 -47.59 -5.80
N PRO A 838 -36.73 -47.65 -5.17
CA PRO A 838 -37.96 -47.07 -5.72
C PRO A 838 -38.19 -45.60 -5.37
N THR A 839 -38.83 -44.88 -6.29
CA THR A 839 -39.45 -43.56 -6.11
C THR A 839 -40.87 -43.68 -5.55
N LEU A 840 -41.35 -42.64 -4.85
CA LEU A 840 -42.75 -42.52 -4.40
C LEU A 840 -43.38 -41.21 -4.89
N THR A 841 -44.63 -41.30 -5.32
CA THR A 841 -45.38 -40.31 -6.09
C THR A 841 -46.40 -39.53 -5.26
N GLN A 842 -46.79 -38.36 -5.77
CA GLN A 842 -47.93 -37.57 -5.27
C GLN A 842 -49.29 -38.21 -5.63
N PRO A 843 -50.36 -37.83 -4.92
CA PRO A 843 -51.71 -37.87 -5.49
C PRO A 843 -52.46 -36.52 -5.39
N ALA A 844 -53.07 -36.13 -6.51
CA ALA A 844 -54.33 -35.37 -6.60
C ALA A 844 -55.32 -36.26 -7.40
N GLY A 845 -56.65 -36.16 -7.34
CA GLY A 845 -57.60 -35.30 -6.63
C GLY A 845 -58.97 -35.46 -7.34
N ALA A 846 -60.11 -35.30 -6.65
CA ALA A 846 -61.44 -35.41 -7.29
C ALA A 846 -62.53 -34.57 -6.58
N MET A 847 -63.51 -34.09 -7.35
CA MET A 847 -64.53 -33.08 -6.97
C MET A 847 -65.90 -33.69 -6.57
N ALA A 848 -66.74 -32.90 -5.86
CA ALA A 848 -68.19 -32.83 -6.10
C ALA A 848 -68.88 -31.55 -5.54
N THR A 849 -69.27 -30.65 -6.46
CA THR A 849 -70.49 -29.79 -6.56
C THR A 849 -71.24 -29.15 -5.37
N ALA A 850 -71.61 -27.88 -5.61
CA ALA A 850 -72.29 -26.87 -4.80
C ALA A 850 -73.78 -27.08 -4.39
N GLY A 851 -74.24 -26.24 -3.44
CA GLY A 851 -75.65 -25.97 -3.09
C GLY A 851 -75.80 -24.71 -2.19
N SER A 852 -76.85 -23.91 -2.37
CA SER A 852 -76.97 -22.51 -1.88
C SER A 852 -77.88 -22.29 -0.66
N GLY A 853 -77.65 -21.24 0.15
CA GLY A 853 -78.62 -20.70 1.12
C GLY A 853 -78.13 -19.47 1.90
N THR A 854 -78.97 -18.43 2.03
CA THR A 854 -78.67 -17.11 2.61
C THR A 854 -79.36 -16.86 3.97
N ALA A 855 -78.71 -16.15 4.91
CA ALA A 855 -79.30 -15.02 5.69
C ALA A 855 -78.41 -14.55 6.88
N ASP A 856 -78.59 -13.28 7.25
CA ASP A 856 -77.85 -12.42 8.19
C ASP A 856 -77.61 -12.87 9.65
N ALA A 857 -76.47 -12.42 10.21
CA ALA A 857 -76.42 -11.69 11.49
C ALA A 857 -75.07 -10.94 11.68
N GLN A 858 -75.11 -9.70 12.20
CA GLN A 858 -73.92 -8.84 12.46
C GLN A 858 -73.25 -9.08 13.84
N PRO A 859 -72.03 -8.54 14.09
CA PRO A 859 -71.13 -9.02 15.15
C PRO A 859 -71.16 -8.20 16.47
N PRO A 860 -70.54 -8.71 17.55
CA PRO A 860 -70.10 -7.92 18.71
C PRO A 860 -68.70 -7.30 18.51
N PRO A 861 -68.31 -6.27 19.29
CA PRO A 861 -67.27 -5.31 18.90
C PRO A 861 -65.84 -5.62 19.39
N ALA A 862 -64.90 -4.80 18.91
CA ALA A 862 -63.46 -4.92 19.11
C ALA A 862 -62.99 -4.94 20.57
N GLY A 863 -62.15 -5.94 20.89
CA GLY A 863 -61.15 -5.86 21.94
C GLY A 863 -59.78 -5.62 21.30
N SER A 864 -59.13 -4.50 21.62
CA SER A 864 -57.85 -4.09 21.04
C SER A 864 -56.70 -5.00 21.50
N ALA A 865 -56.11 -5.75 20.58
CA ALA A 865 -54.80 -6.37 20.72
C ALA A 865 -53.86 -5.80 19.63
N PRO A 866 -52.61 -5.42 19.95
CA PRO A 866 -51.69 -4.85 18.97
C PRO A 866 -51.27 -5.91 17.95
N SER A 867 -51.32 -5.54 16.67
CA SER A 867 -51.02 -6.39 15.53
C SER A 867 -49.51 -6.67 15.38
N SER A 868 -48.98 -7.62 16.14
CA SER A 868 -47.60 -8.14 16.01
C SER A 868 -47.49 -9.19 14.90
N GLN A 869 -47.81 -8.81 13.65
CA GLN A 869 -47.84 -9.74 12.51
C GLN A 869 -46.51 -9.88 11.72
N TYR A 870 -45.41 -9.27 12.19
CA TYR A 870 -44.11 -9.26 11.50
C TYR A 870 -42.91 -9.55 12.41
N GLN A 871 -42.91 -10.70 13.09
CA GLN A 871 -41.69 -11.33 13.63
C GLN A 871 -42.00 -12.78 14.03
N SER A 872 -41.52 -13.76 13.26
CA SER A 872 -41.70 -15.17 13.59
C SER A 872 -40.45 -15.74 14.31
N PRO A 873 -40.60 -16.38 15.49
CA PRO A 873 -39.50 -17.09 16.16
C PRO A 873 -38.83 -18.16 15.30
N THR A 874 -39.49 -18.58 14.21
CA THR A 874 -39.01 -19.56 13.22
C THR A 874 -37.82 -19.09 12.38
N THR A 875 -37.66 -17.78 12.15
CA THR A 875 -36.56 -17.27 11.31
C THR A 875 -35.24 -17.34 12.06
N TYR A 876 -35.20 -16.86 13.31
CA TYR A 876 -34.00 -16.91 14.15
C TYR A 876 -33.61 -18.34 14.52
N SER A 877 -34.57 -19.23 14.83
CA SER A 877 -34.25 -20.65 15.08
C SER A 877 -33.66 -21.33 13.84
N ALA A 878 -34.21 -21.10 12.64
CA ALA A 878 -33.68 -21.72 11.44
C ALA A 878 -32.35 -21.11 10.95
N LEU A 879 -32.01 -19.88 11.37
CA LEU A 879 -30.66 -19.33 11.24
C LEU A 879 -29.68 -20.01 12.18
N LEU A 880 -30.08 -20.30 13.43
CA LEU A 880 -29.25 -21.05 14.38
C LEU A 880 -28.93 -22.46 13.87
N ASP A 881 -29.91 -23.17 13.33
CA ASP A 881 -29.69 -24.47 12.66
C ASP A 881 -28.67 -24.34 11.51
N SER A 882 -28.76 -23.26 10.72
CA SER A 882 -27.81 -22.98 9.62
C SER A 882 -26.38 -22.71 10.13
N ILE A 883 -26.23 -22.06 11.29
CA ILE A 883 -24.94 -21.83 11.93
C ILE A 883 -24.38 -23.14 12.51
N GLN A 884 -25.23 -24.02 13.07
CA GLN A 884 -24.82 -25.35 13.51
C GLN A 884 -24.30 -26.20 12.35
N MET A 885 -24.95 -26.14 11.17
CA MET A 885 -24.44 -26.81 9.97
C MET A 885 -23.04 -26.31 9.58
N LEU A 886 -22.77 -24.99 9.65
CA LEU A 886 -21.42 -24.45 9.42
C LEU A 886 -20.43 -24.86 10.52
N ALA A 887 -20.86 -25.09 11.76
CA ALA A 887 -19.99 -25.55 12.85
C ALA A 887 -19.61 -27.03 12.73
N LEU A 888 -20.39 -27.81 12.00
CA LEU A 888 -20.21 -29.24 11.67
C LEU A 888 -19.64 -29.46 10.25
N ASP A 889 -19.21 -28.40 9.57
CA ASP A 889 -18.80 -28.43 8.17
C ASP A 889 -17.59 -29.36 7.90
N PRO A 890 -17.56 -30.10 6.77
CA PRO A 890 -16.41 -30.95 6.40
C PRO A 890 -15.08 -30.21 6.24
N SER A 891 -15.09 -28.90 5.97
CA SER A 891 -13.90 -28.06 5.91
C SER A 891 -13.52 -27.59 7.32
N PRO A 892 -12.33 -27.95 7.86
CA PRO A 892 -11.93 -27.58 9.22
C PRO A 892 -11.94 -26.06 9.47
N ARG A 893 -11.68 -25.26 8.42
CA ARG A 893 -11.71 -23.79 8.44
C ARG A 893 -13.13 -23.26 8.64
N VAL A 894 -14.11 -23.75 7.87
CA VAL A 894 -15.51 -23.33 8.00
C VAL A 894 -16.07 -23.83 9.34
N ALA A 895 -15.79 -25.08 9.71
CA ALA A 895 -16.17 -25.67 10.99
C ALA A 895 -15.68 -24.84 12.19
N LYS A 896 -14.44 -24.35 12.12
CA LYS A 896 -13.88 -23.43 13.12
C LYS A 896 -14.64 -22.11 13.17
N MET A 897 -14.87 -21.47 12.02
CA MET A 897 -15.60 -20.20 11.95
C MET A 897 -17.05 -20.34 12.43
N GLY A 898 -17.77 -21.41 12.06
CA GLY A 898 -19.11 -21.70 12.59
C GLY A 898 -19.12 -21.86 14.11
N ARG A 899 -18.13 -22.58 14.69
CA ARG A 899 -17.95 -22.66 16.15
C ARG A 899 -17.57 -21.33 16.79
N ASP A 900 -16.88 -20.43 16.08
CA ASP A 900 -16.63 -19.06 16.55
C ASP A 900 -17.94 -18.24 16.58
N VAL A 901 -18.82 -18.38 15.58
CA VAL A 901 -20.17 -17.75 15.56
C VAL A 901 -21.03 -18.24 16.72
N LEU A 902 -21.07 -19.55 16.98
CA LEU A 902 -21.83 -20.10 18.11
C LEU A 902 -21.31 -19.59 19.46
N ARG A 903 -20.00 -19.39 19.61
CA ARG A 903 -19.43 -18.73 20.80
C ARG A 903 -19.85 -17.26 20.92
N ILE A 904 -19.94 -16.51 19.81
CA ILE A 904 -20.49 -15.15 19.81
C ILE A 904 -21.98 -15.16 20.21
N ALA A 905 -22.74 -16.19 19.82
CA ALA A 905 -24.13 -16.39 20.22
C ALA A 905 -24.32 -16.89 21.66
N GLN A 906 -23.25 -17.15 22.41
CA GLN A 906 -23.28 -17.82 23.72
C GLN A 906 -23.96 -19.20 23.70
N TYR A 907 -23.85 -19.93 22.58
CA TYR A 907 -24.44 -21.25 22.40
C TYR A 907 -23.49 -22.38 22.81
N GLU A 908 -23.93 -23.25 23.71
CA GLU A 908 -23.22 -24.48 24.07
C GLU A 908 -23.58 -25.63 23.13
N LEU A 909 -22.56 -26.26 22.52
CA LEU A 909 -22.72 -27.49 21.74
C LEU A 909 -22.59 -28.70 22.67
N HIS A 910 -23.69 -29.39 22.93
CA HIS A 910 -23.66 -30.71 23.57
C HIS A 910 -23.32 -31.78 22.53
N PHE A 911 -22.09 -32.31 22.60
CA PHE A 911 -21.70 -33.52 21.88
C PHE A 911 -21.95 -34.74 22.78
N GLU A 912 -22.81 -35.67 22.36
CA GLU A 912 -22.85 -36.99 22.99
C GLU A 912 -21.52 -37.70 22.75
N ARG A 913 -20.85 -38.12 23.83
CA ARG A 913 -19.72 -39.04 23.73
C ARG A 913 -20.28 -40.41 23.32
N PRO A 914 -19.72 -41.10 22.31
CA PRO A 914 -20.09 -42.48 22.03
C PRO A 914 -19.83 -43.32 23.29
N GLN A 915 -20.85 -44.05 23.75
CA GLN A 915 -20.73 -44.89 24.94
C GLN A 915 -19.67 -45.98 24.72
N PRO A 916 -18.73 -46.19 25.67
CA PRO A 916 -17.81 -47.31 25.57
C PRO A 916 -18.56 -48.63 25.72
N ALA A 917 -18.33 -49.57 24.80
CA ALA A 917 -18.96 -50.88 24.85
C ALA A 917 -18.56 -51.63 26.13
N HIS A 918 -19.56 -52.09 26.89
CA HIS A 918 -19.36 -52.87 28.11
C HIS A 918 -18.81 -54.28 27.77
N HIS A 919 -17.49 -54.45 27.82
CA HIS A 919 -16.88 -55.75 28.07
C HIS A 919 -16.66 -55.92 29.58
N GLY A 920 -17.33 -56.91 30.17
CA GLY A 920 -17.15 -57.25 31.58
C GLY A 920 -16.00 -58.23 31.80
N HIS A 921 -15.23 -58.02 32.87
CA HIS A 921 -14.48 -59.04 33.63
C HIS A 921 -14.13 -58.47 35.02
N PRO A 922 -13.70 -59.27 36.03
CA PRO A 922 -14.37 -59.25 37.33
C PRO A 922 -13.52 -58.71 38.49
N HIS A 923 -14.15 -58.65 39.66
CA HIS A 923 -13.62 -58.17 40.93
C HIS A 923 -12.21 -58.64 41.32
N HIS A 924 -11.36 -57.68 41.66
CA HIS A 924 -10.66 -57.58 42.95
C HIS A 924 -10.72 -56.09 43.34
N GLY A 925 -10.85 -55.65 44.59
CA GLY A 925 -10.44 -56.24 45.87
C GLY A 925 -9.72 -55.10 46.62
N GLY A 926 -10.46 -54.37 47.47
CA GLY A 926 -10.10 -53.00 47.84
C GLY A 926 -9.15 -52.82 49.03
N GLY A 927 -8.61 -51.61 49.12
CA GLY A 927 -7.72 -51.08 50.17
C GLY A 927 -6.75 -50.08 49.51
N GLY A 928 -6.61 -48.82 49.92
CA GLY A 928 -7.09 -48.14 51.13
C GLY A 928 -5.97 -47.21 51.59
N GLY A 929 -6.01 -45.92 51.23
CA GLY A 929 -4.93 -44.98 51.54
C GLY A 929 -5.27 -43.54 51.13
N GLN A 930 -5.23 -42.63 52.09
CA GLN A 930 -5.39 -41.18 51.89
C GLN A 930 -4.09 -40.56 51.36
N GLY A 931 -4.17 -39.43 50.64
CA GLY A 931 -3.00 -38.55 50.48
C GLY A 931 -3.08 -37.47 49.41
N GLY A 932 -3.10 -36.21 49.85
CA GLY A 932 -2.44 -35.09 49.16
C GLY A 932 -3.19 -34.43 47.99
N GLY A 933 -3.26 -33.09 48.02
CA GLY A 933 -3.73 -32.29 46.89
C GLY A 933 -2.63 -31.93 45.88
N GLY A 934 -3.03 -31.38 44.73
CA GLY A 934 -2.12 -30.87 43.71
C GLY A 934 -2.87 -30.08 42.63
N GLN A 935 -2.36 -28.90 42.29
CA GLN A 935 -2.89 -28.03 41.23
C GLN A 935 -2.43 -28.48 39.83
N GLY A 936 -3.13 -28.01 38.79
CA GLY A 936 -2.54 -27.72 37.48
C GLY A 936 -3.06 -28.59 36.33
N GLY A 937 -3.63 -27.93 35.30
CA GLY A 937 -4.15 -28.54 34.08
C GLY A 937 -5.21 -27.67 33.43
#